data_AF-A0A0S8HWF4-F1
#
_entry.id   AF-A0A0S8HWF4-F1
#
_cell.length_a   1.000
_cell.length_b   1.000
_cell.length_c   1.000
_cell.angle_alpha   90.00
_cell.angle_beta   90.00
_cell.angle_gamma   90.00
#
_symmetry.space_group_name_H-M   'P 1'
#
loop_
_entity.id
_entity.type
_entity.pdbx_description
1 polymer ?
#
loop_
_entity_poly.entity_id
_entity_poly.type
_entity_poly.pdbx_seq_one_letter_code
_entity_poly.pdbx_strand_id
1 'polypeptide(L)'
;MPAWFEQFNSAVKDLNDKAAKKSSRASLEGLQDMVIKRVLAGSFGEALRALKRLNPFFNRTEQGKLVVMKALILPRAGQKSVESVIDFVCQSRLLPKQTIAEIIFTGAGQTLPPEFHQAALKTLVNRWMKLDTLLGLIDRFGIGEQALPLLAKVEYRDGPQVLCQGLLKYGRRHPTLFPQIVTTLLSPGLELGITAQDLVVWTLGFEKRYREEVTPLLLARVYPTRLDLQATLKRLYEKNKTPVERLVGFLLAGSGLRGPDRSLITELLEVPQKLYPGEPPKIQGLFFTLFTTIAKFAQEKNFLDAFMLQVVAWLQVPADLRTPLSGSMSFSPSSNVRGVSVSMPLWLVASALKSLAGSRTLEPGPHQTLAAALVTALVGLADARTRDNLLGQFLAIKGLGILMLPALVIKALLTPMRIWEWFGQDVLQLKQKDRPLKIKELEAPSETAHRKYMIFSDLHRDAREDCRDPAFFDVSHFTKNKDIYCSALNYCQSQGYTVIENGDCEELWYPPGMTDGDPLPRARSILEKHGDVYDVLSKMHQAGRYFRLRGNHDDYWVNGGDMGPLREHFPDPDFTIWDAVVIPEVKTMGTELWGVLWKILKEWDSLDSQEILERLLDQIPLGLSPDHYHRKKPLFILHGHQLDFWNCDEHNYLGKAITRGIAFPADGVDALPYYLKGIDWDGNPLIKFGDILAKITPWDYWPPEDFALDLSRRIENMEEINRKLQDSLSFSETFAALLPVFLKYKGKGPSLIDPAVQILIGHTHYPQSRPHLNLHGLISSGDLVEGMVKVSYFNSGSGGWWEGVVWAVEITEKGQPRLVYWDRNSSSPHLMSWELHAPEIDWQEYLDAIKKFFENQFEWVGKNLKELLESLASRLKGLATLEMFECQLKKVRGQALSFDLTTLSSAQQYQSLSLALWVLLRNKAARAKASPATLDIKLPLGKMPQGERSFGGTQRLGTPAHSLRQVVGKWLDDFFQARSRTWKSPKLDTPASLFFVCANLYGSGLMNLMGVAVLAARDLLSMDLKIRYDSKKGELALRFQKKHSAKPRRSKNS
;
A
#
# COMPACT_ATOMS: atom_id res chain seq x y z
N MET A 1 -58.82 -48.89 11.27
CA MET A 1 -57.68 -49.46 12.03
C MET A 1 -56.87 -50.34 11.10
N PRO A 2 -55.55 -50.52 11.29
CA PRO A 2 -54.75 -51.44 10.48
C PRO A 2 -55.34 -52.85 10.57
N ALA A 3 -55.35 -53.61 9.46
CA ALA A 3 -55.92 -54.96 9.41
C ALA A 3 -55.37 -55.89 10.51
N TRP A 4 -54.12 -55.70 10.92
CA TRP A 4 -53.50 -56.48 12.00
C TRP A 4 -54.10 -56.17 13.38
N PHE A 5 -54.65 -54.98 13.62
CA PHE A 5 -55.27 -54.61 14.90
C PHE A 5 -56.62 -55.31 15.09
N GLU A 6 -57.43 -55.39 14.04
CA GLU A 6 -58.68 -56.16 14.08
C GLU A 6 -58.40 -57.66 14.18
N GLN A 7 -57.41 -58.17 13.45
CA GLN A 7 -56.93 -59.55 13.61
C GLN A 7 -56.39 -59.81 15.02
N PHE A 8 -55.71 -58.83 15.62
CA PHE A 8 -55.19 -58.94 16.98
C PHE A 8 -56.31 -58.92 18.02
N ASN A 9 -57.26 -57.99 17.93
CA ASN A 9 -58.42 -57.96 18.84
C ASN A 9 -59.29 -59.20 18.68
N SER A 10 -59.46 -59.69 17.44
CA SER A 10 -60.13 -60.95 17.15
C SER A 10 -59.38 -62.13 17.77
N ALA A 11 -58.05 -62.18 17.64
CA ALA A 11 -57.21 -63.23 18.23
C ALA A 11 -57.18 -63.17 19.77
N VAL A 12 -57.11 -61.97 20.37
CA VAL A 12 -57.17 -61.77 21.82
C VAL A 12 -58.55 -62.16 22.37
N LYS A 13 -59.64 -61.82 21.65
CA LYS A 13 -60.99 -62.23 21.98
C LYS A 13 -61.16 -63.76 21.90
N ASP A 14 -60.74 -64.36 20.79
CA ASP A 14 -60.77 -65.82 20.58
C ASP A 14 -59.90 -66.58 21.61
N LEU A 15 -58.76 -66.01 22.02
CA LEU A 15 -57.90 -66.55 23.08
C LEU A 15 -58.49 -66.37 24.48
N ASN A 16 -59.13 -65.24 24.78
CA ASN A 16 -59.87 -65.04 26.03
C ASN A 16 -61.02 -66.07 26.13
N ASP A 17 -61.74 -66.31 25.04
CA ASP A 17 -62.82 -67.28 24.95
C ASP A 17 -62.30 -68.73 25.10
N LYS A 18 -61.09 -69.04 24.59
CA LYS A 18 -60.40 -70.33 24.78
C LYS A 18 -59.82 -70.51 26.19
N ALA A 19 -59.29 -69.46 26.81
CA ALA A 19 -58.71 -69.49 28.16
C ALA A 19 -59.80 -69.61 29.23
N ALA A 20 -60.97 -69.00 29.03
CA ALA A 20 -62.14 -69.12 29.90
C ALA A 20 -62.65 -70.58 30.02
N LYS A 21 -62.40 -71.42 29.01
CA LYS A 21 -62.85 -72.83 28.97
C LYS A 21 -61.97 -73.83 29.74
N LYS A 22 -60.80 -73.45 30.27
CA LYS A 22 -59.80 -74.38 30.88
C LYS A 22 -59.47 -74.10 32.37
N SER A 23 -60.45 -73.74 33.21
CA SER A 23 -60.24 -73.22 34.58
C SER A 23 -59.05 -73.77 35.40
N SER A 24 -58.23 -72.84 35.90
CA SER A 24 -57.34 -72.87 37.09
C SER A 24 -55.90 -72.37 36.85
N ARG A 25 -55.74 -71.17 36.29
CA ARG A 25 -54.59 -70.27 36.55
C ARG A 25 -54.76 -68.99 35.75
N ALA A 26 -54.85 -67.86 36.46
CA ALA A 26 -54.85 -66.45 35.99
C ALA A 26 -55.47 -66.19 34.61
N SER A 27 -56.61 -65.50 34.58
CA SER A 27 -57.20 -65.02 33.31
C SER A 27 -56.12 -64.30 32.49
N LEU A 28 -56.16 -64.45 31.16
CA LEU A 28 -55.19 -63.82 30.27
C LEU A 28 -55.11 -62.31 30.51
N GLU A 29 -56.24 -61.68 30.81
CA GLU A 29 -56.34 -60.29 31.25
C GLU A 29 -55.58 -60.03 32.57
N GLY A 30 -55.73 -60.88 33.58
CA GLY A 30 -54.96 -60.78 34.83
C GLY A 30 -53.45 -60.99 34.64
N LEU A 31 -53.03 -61.83 33.69
CA LEU A 31 -51.62 -61.97 33.32
C LEU A 31 -51.10 -60.71 32.59
N GLN A 32 -51.89 -60.13 31.68
CA GLN A 32 -51.56 -58.87 31.01
C GLN A 32 -51.43 -57.72 32.00
N ASP A 33 -52.41 -57.54 32.88
CA ASP A 33 -52.41 -56.48 33.89
C ASP A 33 -51.26 -56.65 34.89
N MET A 34 -50.93 -57.90 35.24
CA MET A 34 -49.75 -58.20 36.05
C MET A 34 -48.46 -57.81 35.33
N VAL A 35 -48.31 -58.12 34.04
CA VAL A 35 -47.14 -57.68 33.25
C VAL A 35 -47.05 -56.16 33.25
N ILE A 36 -48.14 -55.45 32.91
CA ILE A 36 -48.14 -53.99 32.87
C ILE A 36 -47.84 -53.40 34.24
N LYS A 37 -48.50 -53.85 35.31
CA LYS A 37 -48.26 -53.36 36.68
C LYS A 37 -46.80 -53.52 37.11
N ARG A 38 -46.15 -54.62 36.74
CA ARG A 38 -44.72 -54.87 37.03
C ARG A 38 -43.79 -54.02 36.18
N VAL A 39 -44.13 -53.76 34.91
CA VAL A 39 -43.41 -52.80 34.05
C VAL A 39 -43.49 -51.39 34.60
N LEU A 40 -44.70 -50.94 34.99
CA LEU A 40 -44.92 -49.61 35.57
C LEU A 40 -44.25 -49.44 36.94
N ALA A 41 -44.07 -50.53 37.69
CA ALA A 41 -43.30 -50.54 38.93
C ALA A 41 -41.77 -50.64 38.72
N GLY A 42 -41.28 -50.57 37.47
CA GLY A 42 -39.84 -50.72 37.15
C GLY A 42 -39.27 -52.12 37.40
N SER A 43 -40.11 -53.11 37.72
CA SER A 43 -39.72 -54.46 38.10
C SER A 43 -39.58 -55.37 36.86
N PHE A 44 -38.66 -55.03 35.95
CA PHE A 44 -38.55 -55.65 34.62
C PHE A 44 -38.26 -57.16 34.66
N GLY A 45 -37.48 -57.64 35.65
CA GLY A 45 -37.25 -59.07 35.84
C GLY A 45 -38.53 -59.85 36.20
N GLU A 46 -39.41 -59.24 36.99
CA GLU A 46 -40.72 -59.81 37.32
C GLU A 46 -41.71 -59.72 36.17
N ALA A 47 -41.68 -58.61 35.42
CA ALA A 47 -42.46 -58.46 34.20
C ALA A 47 -42.08 -59.53 33.16
N LEU A 48 -40.79 -59.81 32.96
CA LEU A 48 -40.31 -60.90 32.09
C LEU A 48 -40.76 -62.29 32.58
N ARG A 49 -40.72 -62.54 33.90
CA ARG A 49 -41.24 -63.79 34.47
C ARG A 49 -42.75 -63.94 34.25
N ALA A 50 -43.51 -62.87 34.38
CA ALA A 50 -44.94 -62.85 34.07
C ALA A 50 -45.18 -63.04 32.56
N LEU A 51 -44.38 -62.41 31.70
CA LEU A 51 -44.47 -62.52 30.25
C LEU A 51 -44.17 -63.95 29.75
N LYS A 52 -43.21 -64.66 30.36
CA LYS A 52 -42.92 -66.07 30.04
C LYS A 52 -44.15 -66.97 30.22
N ARG A 53 -45.09 -66.61 31.11
CA ARG A 53 -46.36 -67.34 31.28
C ARG A 53 -47.31 -67.17 30.09
N LEU A 54 -47.06 -66.18 29.23
CA LEU A 54 -47.79 -65.94 27.98
C LEU A 54 -47.21 -66.69 26.78
N ASN A 55 -46.03 -67.33 26.90
CA ASN A 55 -45.40 -68.09 25.82
C ASN A 55 -46.29 -69.15 25.14
N PRO A 56 -47.18 -69.87 25.86
CA PRO A 56 -48.08 -70.83 25.22
C PRO A 56 -49.13 -70.20 24.32
N PHE A 57 -49.39 -68.89 24.47
CA PHE A 57 -50.50 -68.18 23.81
C PHE A 57 -50.03 -67.21 22.73
N PHE A 58 -48.85 -66.63 22.90
CA PHE A 58 -48.31 -65.59 22.03
C PHE A 58 -46.83 -65.85 21.77
N ASN A 59 -46.42 -65.68 20.52
CA ASN A 59 -45.00 -65.59 20.22
C ASN A 59 -44.41 -64.28 20.78
N ARG A 60 -43.08 -64.20 20.87
CA ARG A 60 -42.38 -63.07 21.49
C ARG A 60 -42.74 -61.70 20.89
N THR A 61 -42.98 -61.65 19.58
CA THR A 61 -43.37 -60.42 18.87
C THR A 61 -44.80 -60.04 19.22
N GLU A 62 -45.73 -60.99 19.24
CA GLU A 62 -47.13 -60.75 19.67
C GLU A 62 -47.22 -60.31 21.13
N GLN A 63 -46.41 -60.89 22.02
CA GLN A 63 -46.29 -60.45 23.41
C GLN A 63 -45.81 -59.00 23.49
N GLY A 64 -44.82 -58.63 22.69
CA GLY A 64 -44.33 -57.26 22.59
C GLY A 64 -45.41 -56.29 22.11
N LYS A 65 -46.16 -56.63 21.04
CA LYS A 65 -47.28 -55.82 20.55
C LYS A 65 -48.36 -55.65 21.62
N LEU A 66 -48.72 -56.73 22.30
CA LEU A 66 -49.71 -56.75 23.38
C LEU A 66 -49.30 -55.83 24.53
N VAL A 67 -48.05 -55.90 24.99
CA VAL A 67 -47.54 -55.06 26.08
C VAL A 67 -47.56 -53.58 25.70
N VAL A 68 -47.10 -53.23 24.50
CA VAL A 68 -47.13 -51.84 24.01
C VAL A 68 -48.57 -51.35 23.91
N MET A 69 -49.47 -52.11 23.28
CA MET A 69 -50.85 -51.67 23.05
C MET A 69 -51.67 -51.56 24.33
N LYS A 70 -51.57 -52.54 25.25
CA LYS A 70 -52.30 -52.50 26.53
C LYS A 70 -51.83 -51.32 27.38
N ALA A 71 -50.54 -51.04 27.39
CA ALA A 71 -49.99 -49.86 28.07
C ALA A 71 -50.51 -48.54 27.49
N LEU A 72 -50.63 -48.45 26.17
CA LEU A 72 -51.10 -47.26 25.48
C LEU A 72 -52.61 -47.02 25.67
N ILE A 73 -53.41 -48.07 25.88
CA ILE A 73 -54.88 -47.98 26.04
C ILE A 73 -55.30 -47.72 27.51
N LEU A 74 -54.44 -47.96 28.50
CA LEU A 74 -54.81 -47.82 29.92
C LEU A 74 -55.06 -46.35 30.30
N PRO A 75 -56.30 -45.96 30.71
CA PRO A 75 -56.71 -44.56 30.92
C PRO A 75 -55.96 -43.78 32.01
N ARG A 76 -55.10 -44.45 32.80
CA ARG A 76 -54.36 -43.86 33.94
C ARG A 76 -52.85 -43.81 33.76
N ALA A 77 -52.34 -44.20 32.58
CA ALA A 77 -50.92 -44.24 32.31
C ALA A 77 -50.37 -42.83 32.03
N GLY A 78 -49.96 -42.07 33.05
CA GLY A 78 -49.25 -40.79 32.81
C GLY A 78 -47.95 -40.99 32.01
N GLN A 79 -47.36 -39.92 31.45
CA GLN A 79 -46.19 -39.96 30.54
C GLN A 79 -45.08 -40.98 30.94
N LYS A 80 -44.69 -41.01 32.22
CA LYS A 80 -43.67 -41.95 32.77
C LYS A 80 -43.98 -43.44 32.51
N SER A 81 -45.27 -43.77 32.40
CA SER A 81 -45.75 -45.12 32.12
C SER A 81 -45.42 -45.54 30.69
N VAL A 82 -45.60 -44.62 29.73
CA VAL A 82 -45.28 -44.83 28.31
C VAL A 82 -43.77 -45.02 28.13
N GLU A 83 -42.96 -44.18 28.79
CA GLU A 83 -41.49 -44.29 28.76
C GLU A 83 -41.02 -45.64 29.31
N SER A 84 -41.54 -46.04 30.47
CA SER A 84 -41.16 -47.31 31.14
C SER A 84 -41.53 -48.53 30.30
N VAL A 85 -42.65 -48.48 29.58
CA VAL A 85 -43.09 -49.57 28.71
C VAL A 85 -42.22 -49.68 27.47
N ILE A 86 -41.89 -48.55 26.83
CA ILE A 86 -41.01 -48.55 25.66
C ILE A 86 -39.62 -49.05 26.05
N ASP A 87 -39.09 -48.60 27.20
CA ASP A 87 -37.83 -49.09 27.75
C ASP A 87 -37.87 -50.59 27.99
N PHE A 88 -38.90 -51.10 28.64
CA PHE A 88 -39.05 -52.53 28.90
C PHE A 88 -39.06 -53.35 27.60
N VAL A 89 -39.85 -52.93 26.61
CA VAL A 89 -40.02 -53.64 25.34
C VAL A 89 -38.73 -53.63 24.53
N CYS A 90 -38.02 -52.50 24.49
CA CYS A 90 -36.72 -52.36 23.84
C CYS A 90 -35.62 -53.16 24.55
N GLN A 91 -35.49 -53.04 25.87
CA GLN A 91 -34.48 -53.77 26.67
C GLN A 91 -34.66 -55.27 26.58
N SER A 92 -35.91 -55.72 26.62
CA SER A 92 -36.27 -57.13 26.55
C SER A 92 -36.24 -57.68 25.12
N ARG A 93 -35.94 -56.85 24.11
CA ARG A 93 -35.94 -57.20 22.69
C ARG A 93 -37.24 -57.92 22.28
N LEU A 94 -38.38 -57.47 22.80
CA LEU A 94 -39.68 -58.07 22.50
C LEU A 94 -40.17 -57.64 21.12
N LEU A 95 -39.87 -56.41 20.74
CA LEU A 95 -40.13 -55.86 19.41
C LEU A 95 -38.87 -55.25 18.82
N PRO A 96 -38.68 -55.33 17.49
CA PRO A 96 -37.82 -54.41 16.77
C PRO A 96 -38.24 -52.97 17.05
N LYS A 97 -37.28 -52.07 17.20
CA LYS A 97 -37.52 -50.64 17.49
C LYS A 97 -38.41 -49.99 16.41
N GLN A 98 -38.26 -50.43 15.16
CA GLN A 98 -39.08 -50.00 14.04
C GLN A 98 -40.54 -50.36 14.23
N THR A 99 -40.83 -51.57 14.72
CA THR A 99 -42.19 -52.03 15.00
C THR A 99 -42.82 -51.25 16.16
N ILE A 100 -42.04 -50.80 17.14
CA ILE A 100 -42.54 -49.95 18.23
C ILE A 100 -42.98 -48.59 17.67
N ALA A 101 -42.12 -47.96 16.87
CA ALA A 101 -42.46 -46.70 16.20
C ALA A 101 -43.68 -46.86 15.27
N GLU A 102 -43.75 -47.94 14.49
CA GLU A 102 -44.92 -48.30 13.68
C GLU A 102 -46.22 -48.31 14.49
N ILE A 103 -46.22 -48.98 15.65
CA ILE A 103 -47.40 -49.07 16.52
C ILE A 103 -47.80 -47.72 17.09
N ILE A 104 -46.82 -46.89 17.47
CA ILE A 104 -47.07 -45.53 17.97
C ILE A 104 -47.70 -44.65 16.88
N PHE A 105 -47.26 -44.82 15.64
CA PHE A 105 -47.61 -43.93 14.54
C PHE A 105 -48.76 -44.39 13.65
N THR A 106 -49.17 -45.65 13.77
CA THR A 106 -50.23 -46.23 12.94
C THR A 106 -51.37 -46.79 13.79
N GLY A 107 -52.60 -46.67 13.28
CA GLY A 107 -53.78 -47.27 13.89
C GLY A 107 -54.16 -46.72 15.25
N ALA A 108 -54.26 -47.59 16.27
CA ALA A 108 -54.65 -47.20 17.63
C ALA A 108 -53.64 -46.24 18.29
N GLY A 109 -52.41 -46.16 17.78
CA GLY A 109 -51.46 -45.13 18.19
C GLY A 109 -51.94 -43.72 17.88
N GLN A 110 -52.54 -43.49 16.70
CA GLN A 110 -53.01 -42.16 16.29
C GLN A 110 -54.12 -41.58 17.18
N THR A 111 -54.86 -42.45 17.90
CA THR A 111 -55.90 -42.02 18.84
C THR A 111 -55.36 -41.65 20.22
N LEU A 112 -54.04 -41.78 20.45
CA LEU A 112 -53.44 -41.44 21.73
C LEU A 112 -53.37 -39.92 21.94
N PRO A 113 -53.46 -39.47 23.21
CA PRO A 113 -53.21 -38.08 23.54
C PRO A 113 -51.81 -37.61 23.05
N PRO A 114 -51.66 -36.36 22.58
CA PRO A 114 -50.39 -35.80 22.10
C PRO A 114 -49.22 -35.96 23.09
N GLU A 115 -49.49 -35.88 24.39
CA GLU A 115 -48.50 -36.06 25.46
C GLU A 115 -47.89 -37.47 25.51
N PHE A 116 -48.63 -38.49 25.08
CA PHE A 116 -48.15 -39.87 25.06
C PHE A 116 -47.27 -40.10 23.84
N HIS A 117 -47.67 -39.54 22.69
CA HIS A 117 -46.82 -39.51 21.50
C HIS A 117 -45.49 -38.79 21.78
N GLN A 118 -45.54 -37.66 22.49
CA GLN A 118 -44.34 -36.91 22.88
C GLN A 118 -43.43 -37.74 23.82
N ALA A 119 -43.99 -38.38 24.85
CA ALA A 119 -43.22 -39.24 25.77
C ALA A 119 -42.61 -40.46 25.03
N ALA A 120 -43.36 -41.04 24.10
CA ALA A 120 -42.90 -42.14 23.28
C ALA A 120 -41.76 -41.74 22.34
N LEU A 121 -41.91 -40.59 21.67
CA LEU A 121 -40.88 -40.01 20.81
C LEU A 121 -39.63 -39.65 21.60
N LYS A 122 -39.78 -39.02 22.77
CA LYS A 122 -38.69 -38.71 23.72
C LYS A 122 -37.89 -39.96 24.07
N THR A 123 -38.58 -41.02 24.46
CA THR A 123 -37.95 -42.27 24.86
C THR A 123 -37.23 -42.94 23.68
N LEU A 124 -37.89 -43.04 22.52
CA LEU A 124 -37.30 -43.65 21.34
C LEU A 124 -36.06 -42.91 20.88
N VAL A 125 -36.14 -41.58 20.70
CA VAL A 125 -35.06 -40.79 20.11
C VAL A 125 -33.87 -40.62 21.08
N ASN A 126 -34.10 -40.56 22.39
CA ASN A 126 -33.01 -40.32 23.36
C ASN A 126 -32.33 -41.59 23.87
N ARG A 127 -33.00 -42.75 23.80
CA ARG A 127 -32.50 -44.00 24.39
C ARG A 127 -32.30 -45.12 23.39
N TRP A 128 -33.13 -45.20 22.35
CA TRP A 128 -33.22 -46.43 21.55
C TRP A 128 -32.88 -46.26 20.08
N MET A 129 -33.14 -45.10 19.49
CA MET A 129 -33.06 -44.87 18.04
C MET A 129 -32.26 -43.63 17.72
N LYS A 130 -31.43 -43.71 16.68
CA LYS A 130 -30.84 -42.52 16.07
C LYS A 130 -31.95 -41.70 15.42
N LEU A 131 -31.85 -40.37 15.50
CA LEU A 131 -32.80 -39.44 14.90
C LEU A 131 -33.06 -39.74 13.41
N ASP A 132 -32.01 -40.00 12.62
CA ASP A 132 -32.15 -40.35 11.20
C ASP A 132 -33.00 -41.61 10.97
N THR A 133 -32.90 -42.60 11.86
CA THR A 133 -33.71 -43.83 11.78
C THR A 133 -35.17 -43.53 12.07
N LEU A 134 -35.45 -42.69 13.08
CA LEU A 134 -36.81 -42.28 13.42
C LEU A 134 -37.44 -41.47 12.27
N LEU A 135 -36.69 -40.52 11.71
CA LEU A 135 -37.14 -39.71 10.58
C LEU A 135 -37.42 -40.57 9.34
N GLY A 136 -36.58 -41.58 9.05
CA GLY A 136 -36.85 -42.53 7.97
C GLY A 136 -38.11 -43.38 8.17
N LEU A 137 -38.54 -43.61 9.42
CA LEU A 137 -39.82 -44.27 9.70
C LEU A 137 -40.99 -43.29 9.53
N ILE A 138 -40.86 -42.06 10.02
CA ILE A 138 -41.87 -41.01 9.82
C ILE A 138 -42.18 -40.84 8.33
N ASP A 139 -41.13 -40.84 7.48
CA ASP A 139 -41.26 -40.80 6.03
C ASP A 139 -41.98 -42.02 5.47
N ARG A 140 -41.50 -43.22 5.83
CA ARG A 140 -42.09 -44.49 5.39
C ARG A 140 -43.59 -44.58 5.66
N PHE A 141 -44.06 -43.99 6.76
CA PHE A 141 -45.48 -44.00 7.15
C PHE A 141 -46.28 -42.77 6.69
N GLY A 142 -45.65 -41.78 6.06
CA GLY A 142 -46.35 -40.60 5.55
C GLY A 142 -46.98 -39.71 6.63
N ILE A 143 -46.47 -39.76 7.86
CA ILE A 143 -47.03 -39.06 9.04
C ILE A 143 -46.24 -37.82 9.46
N GLY A 144 -45.44 -37.26 8.55
CA GLY A 144 -44.59 -36.11 8.81
C GLY A 144 -45.34 -34.94 9.46
N GLU A 145 -46.52 -34.58 8.94
CA GLU A 145 -47.31 -33.44 9.42
C GLU A 145 -47.73 -33.57 10.89
N GLN A 146 -47.95 -34.81 11.36
CA GLN A 146 -48.39 -35.10 12.72
C GLN A 146 -47.20 -35.28 13.68
N ALA A 147 -46.15 -35.97 13.22
CA ALA A 147 -45.02 -36.35 14.07
C ALA A 147 -44.00 -35.23 14.28
N LEU A 148 -43.78 -34.37 13.29
CA LEU A 148 -42.75 -33.32 13.35
C LEU A 148 -43.04 -32.26 14.44
N PRO A 149 -44.29 -31.76 14.62
CA PRO A 149 -44.61 -30.84 15.70
C PRO A 149 -44.38 -31.43 17.10
N LEU A 150 -44.65 -32.73 17.26
CA LEU A 150 -44.45 -33.43 18.53
C LEU A 150 -42.97 -33.68 18.80
N LEU A 151 -42.21 -34.06 17.77
CA LEU A 151 -40.78 -34.29 17.86
C LEU A 151 -40.01 -33.00 18.19
N ALA A 152 -40.46 -31.83 17.69
CA ALA A 152 -39.87 -30.54 18.04
C ALA A 152 -40.10 -30.14 19.52
N LYS A 153 -41.10 -30.72 20.19
CA LYS A 153 -41.36 -30.51 21.63
C LYS A 153 -40.58 -31.48 22.52
N VAL A 154 -39.81 -32.39 21.94
CA VAL A 154 -39.01 -33.36 22.70
C VAL A 154 -37.68 -32.71 23.10
N GLU A 155 -37.38 -32.75 24.40
CA GLU A 155 -36.04 -32.50 24.91
C GLU A 155 -35.08 -33.58 24.37
N TYR A 156 -34.20 -33.18 23.45
CA TYR A 156 -33.26 -34.11 22.80
C TYR A 156 -31.95 -34.20 23.57
N ARG A 157 -31.51 -35.43 23.89
CA ARG A 157 -30.35 -35.71 24.74
C ARG A 157 -29.05 -35.10 24.21
N ASP A 158 -28.88 -35.09 22.88
CA ASP A 158 -27.67 -34.52 22.25
C ASP A 158 -27.81 -33.00 22.00
N GLY A 159 -28.86 -32.38 22.54
CA GLY A 159 -29.14 -30.96 22.47
C GLY A 159 -30.03 -30.54 21.29
N PRO A 160 -30.68 -29.36 21.39
CA PRO A 160 -31.59 -28.84 20.38
C PRO A 160 -30.95 -28.71 18.99
N GLN A 161 -29.65 -28.41 18.93
CA GLN A 161 -28.93 -28.24 17.68
C GLN A 161 -28.99 -29.52 16.83
N VAL A 162 -28.66 -30.69 17.40
CA VAL A 162 -28.63 -31.96 16.65
C VAL A 162 -30.02 -32.32 16.13
N LEU A 163 -31.06 -32.07 16.93
CA LEU A 163 -32.45 -32.24 16.52
C LEU A 163 -32.79 -31.37 15.31
N CYS A 164 -32.46 -30.08 15.36
CA CYS A 164 -32.69 -29.15 14.25
C CYS A 164 -31.90 -29.53 13.00
N GLN A 165 -30.65 -29.99 13.13
CA GLN A 165 -29.87 -30.46 12.00
C GLN A 165 -30.54 -31.66 11.32
N GLY A 166 -31.01 -32.64 12.10
CA GLY A 166 -31.73 -33.80 11.57
C GLY A 166 -33.04 -33.40 10.88
N LEU A 167 -33.84 -32.54 11.51
CA LEU A 167 -35.11 -32.07 10.96
C LEU A 167 -34.93 -31.25 9.67
N LEU A 168 -33.94 -30.36 9.62
CA LEU A 168 -33.67 -29.58 8.40
C LEU A 168 -33.11 -30.45 7.26
N LYS A 169 -32.25 -31.43 7.58
CA LYS A 169 -31.78 -32.45 6.60
C LYS A 169 -32.94 -33.30 6.09
N TYR A 170 -33.91 -33.61 6.94
CA TYR A 170 -35.12 -34.31 6.55
C TYR A 170 -36.00 -33.48 5.63
N GLY A 171 -36.32 -32.24 6.02
CA GLY A 171 -37.13 -31.34 5.19
C GLY A 171 -36.53 -31.11 3.80
N ARG A 172 -35.21 -31.13 3.66
CA ARG A 172 -34.52 -31.10 2.35
C ARG A 172 -34.96 -32.24 1.43
N ARG A 173 -35.14 -33.46 1.97
CA ARG A 173 -35.60 -34.64 1.21
C ARG A 173 -37.12 -34.60 0.96
N HIS A 174 -37.86 -33.78 1.72
CA HIS A 174 -39.31 -33.62 1.64
C HIS A 174 -39.68 -32.12 1.52
N PRO A 175 -39.46 -31.48 0.35
CA PRO A 175 -39.63 -30.04 0.19
C PRO A 175 -41.01 -29.51 0.59
N THR A 176 -42.06 -30.33 0.48
CA THR A 176 -43.43 -30.00 0.91
C THR A 176 -43.56 -29.82 2.43
N LEU A 177 -42.75 -30.54 3.22
CA LEU A 177 -42.72 -30.49 4.68
C LEU A 177 -41.70 -29.48 5.21
N PHE A 178 -40.74 -29.02 4.40
CA PHE A 178 -39.72 -28.05 4.83
C PHE A 178 -40.31 -26.76 5.43
N PRO A 179 -41.35 -26.13 4.85
CA PRO A 179 -41.98 -24.95 5.45
C PRO A 179 -42.62 -25.23 6.81
N GLN A 180 -43.24 -26.40 6.97
CA GLN A 180 -43.83 -26.83 8.23
C GLN A 180 -42.74 -27.03 9.28
N ILE A 181 -41.64 -27.72 8.94
CA ILE A 181 -40.48 -27.92 9.83
C ILE A 181 -39.90 -26.60 10.32
N VAL A 182 -39.64 -25.65 9.41
CA VAL A 182 -39.11 -24.33 9.78
C VAL A 182 -40.10 -23.58 10.67
N THR A 183 -41.40 -23.66 10.37
CA THR A 183 -42.45 -22.97 11.14
C THR A 183 -42.58 -23.57 12.53
N THR A 184 -42.56 -24.90 12.65
CA THR A 184 -42.55 -25.63 13.91
C THR A 184 -41.33 -25.23 14.75
N LEU A 185 -40.12 -25.31 14.20
CA LEU A 185 -38.88 -24.98 14.92
C LEU A 185 -38.84 -23.54 15.44
N LEU A 186 -39.55 -22.62 14.78
CA LEU A 186 -39.65 -21.20 15.15
C LEU A 186 -40.93 -20.86 15.91
N SER A 187 -41.75 -21.84 16.29
CA SER A 187 -43.02 -21.58 16.97
C SER A 187 -42.80 -21.11 18.42
N PRO A 188 -43.37 -19.95 18.82
CA PRO A 188 -43.33 -19.52 20.21
C PRO A 188 -43.99 -20.57 21.11
N GLY A 189 -43.26 -21.08 22.12
CA GLY A 189 -43.76 -22.13 23.03
C GLY A 189 -43.10 -23.50 22.88
N LEU A 190 -42.14 -23.67 21.95
CA LEU A 190 -41.18 -24.75 22.08
C LEU A 190 -40.18 -24.42 23.19
N GLU A 191 -39.98 -25.34 24.14
CA GLU A 191 -39.00 -25.23 25.23
C GLU A 191 -37.54 -25.08 24.73
N LEU A 192 -37.30 -25.24 23.42
CA LEU A 192 -35.98 -25.17 22.82
C LEU A 192 -35.41 -23.74 22.73
N GLY A 193 -36.26 -22.70 22.77
CA GLY A 193 -35.82 -21.29 22.74
C GLY A 193 -35.04 -20.89 21.48
N ILE A 194 -35.26 -21.57 20.36
CA ILE A 194 -34.46 -21.41 19.12
C ILE A 194 -34.97 -20.22 18.32
N THR A 195 -34.07 -19.31 17.99
CA THR A 195 -34.36 -18.16 17.14
C THR A 195 -34.08 -18.45 15.66
N ALA A 196 -34.58 -17.61 14.73
CA ALA A 196 -34.25 -17.73 13.31
C ALA A 196 -32.73 -17.59 13.06
N GLN A 197 -32.08 -16.74 13.85
CA GLN A 197 -30.65 -16.48 13.87
C GLN A 197 -29.89 -17.76 14.27
N ASP A 198 -30.35 -18.49 15.30
CA ASP A 198 -29.75 -19.77 15.69
C ASP A 198 -29.79 -20.78 14.54
N LEU A 199 -30.95 -20.94 13.87
CA LEU A 199 -31.08 -21.86 12.74
C LEU A 199 -30.13 -21.49 11.59
N VAL A 200 -30.05 -20.21 11.21
CA VAL A 200 -29.16 -19.76 10.14
C VAL A 200 -27.69 -20.03 10.51
N VAL A 201 -27.26 -19.64 11.70
CA VAL A 201 -25.89 -19.87 12.20
C VAL A 201 -25.55 -21.36 12.21
N TRP A 202 -26.49 -22.22 12.64
CA TRP A 202 -26.28 -23.67 12.64
C TRP A 202 -26.15 -24.25 11.24
N THR A 203 -26.98 -23.84 10.28
CA THR A 203 -26.91 -24.34 8.90
C THR A 203 -25.62 -23.95 8.19
N LEU A 204 -25.06 -22.77 8.47
CA LEU A 204 -23.75 -22.35 7.94
C LEU A 204 -22.58 -23.23 8.42
N GLY A 205 -22.77 -23.92 9.54
CA GLY A 205 -21.85 -24.90 10.10
C GLY A 205 -22.03 -26.33 9.56
N PHE A 206 -23.01 -26.60 8.69
CA PHE A 206 -23.20 -27.93 8.12
C PHE A 206 -22.05 -28.29 7.16
N GLU A 207 -21.90 -29.60 6.92
CA GLU A 207 -21.08 -30.12 5.82
C GLU A 207 -21.50 -29.45 4.50
N LYS A 208 -20.53 -29.22 3.61
CA LYS A 208 -20.68 -28.39 2.40
C LYS A 208 -21.96 -28.72 1.61
N ARG A 209 -22.21 -30.00 1.34
CA ARG A 209 -23.39 -30.47 0.59
C ARG A 209 -24.70 -30.03 1.24
N TYR A 210 -24.86 -30.25 2.55
CA TYR A 210 -26.10 -29.87 3.24
C TYR A 210 -26.24 -28.37 3.40
N ARG A 211 -25.14 -27.67 3.63
CA ARG A 211 -25.14 -26.21 3.74
C ARG A 211 -25.63 -25.55 2.44
N GLU A 212 -25.12 -25.98 1.29
CA GLU A 212 -25.47 -25.41 -0.02
C GLU A 212 -26.93 -25.69 -0.42
N GLU A 213 -27.51 -26.79 0.06
CA GLU A 213 -28.91 -27.15 -0.25
C GLU A 213 -29.92 -26.58 0.77
N VAL A 214 -29.58 -26.56 2.07
CA VAL A 214 -30.53 -26.22 3.15
C VAL A 214 -30.52 -24.74 3.50
N THR A 215 -29.35 -24.10 3.54
CA THR A 215 -29.23 -22.70 3.95
C THR A 215 -30.03 -21.76 3.04
N PRO A 216 -30.02 -21.88 1.70
CA PRO A 216 -30.84 -21.04 0.83
C PRO A 216 -32.34 -21.19 1.08
N LEU A 217 -32.83 -22.44 1.25
CA LEU A 217 -34.25 -22.71 1.52
C LEU A 217 -34.69 -22.11 2.85
N LEU A 218 -33.84 -22.22 3.88
CA LEU A 218 -34.09 -21.61 5.18
C LEU A 218 -34.13 -20.08 5.07
N LEU A 219 -33.12 -19.47 4.45
CA LEU A 219 -33.03 -18.01 4.28
C LEU A 219 -34.22 -17.45 3.51
N ALA A 220 -34.65 -18.08 2.42
CA ALA A 220 -35.83 -17.66 1.66
C ALA A 220 -37.10 -17.56 2.53
N ARG A 221 -37.18 -18.35 3.60
CA ARG A 221 -38.32 -18.35 4.52
C ARG A 221 -38.17 -17.38 5.68
N VAL A 222 -36.98 -17.30 6.27
CA VAL A 222 -36.77 -16.54 7.52
C VAL A 222 -36.29 -15.11 7.28
N TYR A 223 -35.56 -14.85 6.19
CA TYR A 223 -34.99 -13.53 5.89
C TYR A 223 -36.05 -12.42 5.84
N PRO A 224 -37.17 -12.57 5.10
CA PRO A 224 -38.09 -11.45 4.90
C PRO A 224 -38.90 -11.01 6.14
N THR A 225 -38.98 -11.86 7.18
CA THR A 225 -39.95 -11.65 8.28
C THR A 225 -39.40 -11.92 9.68
N ARG A 226 -38.30 -12.65 9.81
CA ARG A 226 -37.86 -13.18 11.12
C ARG A 226 -36.36 -13.13 11.38
N LEU A 227 -35.52 -12.91 10.35
CA LEU A 227 -34.08 -12.82 10.54
C LEU A 227 -33.66 -11.38 10.84
N ASP A 228 -33.18 -11.16 12.06
CA ASP A 228 -32.38 -9.97 12.34
C ASP A 228 -31.00 -10.17 11.71
N LEU A 229 -30.81 -9.58 10.52
CA LEU A 229 -29.56 -9.68 9.77
C LEU A 229 -28.38 -9.10 10.56
N GLN A 230 -28.59 -7.99 11.27
CA GLN A 230 -27.55 -7.32 12.07
C GLN A 230 -27.11 -8.23 13.22
N ALA A 231 -28.04 -8.74 14.03
CA ALA A 231 -27.72 -9.64 15.13
C ALA A 231 -27.02 -10.93 14.65
N THR A 232 -27.44 -11.45 13.49
CA THR A 232 -26.82 -12.64 12.88
C THR A 232 -25.39 -12.37 12.43
N LEU A 233 -25.15 -11.27 11.70
CA LEU A 233 -23.82 -10.89 11.23
C LEU A 233 -22.87 -10.60 12.39
N LYS A 234 -23.34 -9.93 13.45
CA LYS A 234 -22.57 -9.69 14.68
C LYS A 234 -22.07 -11.01 15.27
N ARG A 235 -22.99 -11.96 15.49
CA ARG A 235 -22.68 -13.26 16.10
C ARG A 235 -21.73 -14.10 15.25
N LEU A 236 -21.88 -14.06 13.92
CA LEU A 236 -20.98 -14.77 13.02
C LEU A 236 -19.58 -14.13 13.02
N TYR A 237 -19.50 -12.82 12.85
CA TYR A 237 -18.24 -12.08 12.77
C TYR A 237 -17.39 -12.23 14.05
N GLU A 238 -18.02 -12.18 15.23
CA GLU A 238 -17.34 -12.36 16.51
C GLU A 238 -16.79 -13.78 16.70
N LYS A 239 -17.32 -14.77 15.96
CA LYS A 239 -16.84 -16.16 16.02
C LYS A 239 -15.79 -16.47 14.95
N ASN A 240 -16.05 -16.11 13.69
CA ASN A 240 -15.17 -16.35 12.54
C ASN A 240 -15.66 -15.54 11.31
N LYS A 241 -14.75 -15.05 10.46
CA LYS A 241 -15.08 -14.33 9.22
C LYS A 241 -15.70 -15.23 8.13
N THR A 242 -15.27 -16.48 7.98
CA THR A 242 -15.74 -17.35 6.87
C THR A 242 -17.25 -17.60 6.85
N PRO A 243 -17.95 -17.80 7.98
CA PRO A 243 -19.42 -17.87 8.00
C PRO A 243 -20.12 -16.59 7.51
N VAL A 244 -19.53 -15.41 7.70
CA VAL A 244 -20.08 -14.13 7.21
C VAL A 244 -20.09 -14.12 5.69
N GLU A 245 -18.96 -14.46 5.06
CA GLU A 245 -18.82 -14.53 3.60
C GLU A 245 -19.87 -15.51 2.99
N ARG A 246 -20.07 -16.66 3.65
CA ARG A 246 -21.07 -17.65 3.22
C ARG A 246 -22.50 -17.14 3.34
N LEU A 247 -22.86 -16.51 4.46
CA LEU A 247 -24.19 -15.95 4.66
C LEU A 247 -24.51 -14.92 3.57
N VAL A 248 -23.59 -13.98 3.35
CA VAL A 248 -23.73 -12.94 2.33
C VAL A 248 -23.86 -13.56 0.94
N GLY A 249 -23.00 -14.53 0.59
CA GLY A 249 -23.10 -15.24 -0.68
C GLY A 249 -24.47 -15.91 -0.90
N PHE A 250 -25.05 -16.53 0.15
CA PHE A 250 -26.39 -17.12 0.04
C PHE A 250 -27.51 -16.09 -0.04
N LEU A 251 -27.44 -14.97 0.68
CA LEU A 251 -28.41 -13.88 0.59
C LEU A 251 -28.41 -13.26 -0.82
N LEU A 252 -27.23 -13.05 -1.40
CA LEU A 252 -27.07 -12.53 -2.75
C LEU A 252 -27.52 -13.54 -3.82
N ALA A 253 -27.32 -14.84 -3.61
CA ALA A 253 -27.78 -15.88 -4.53
C ALA A 253 -29.29 -16.16 -4.44
N GLY A 254 -29.86 -16.14 -3.23
CA GLY A 254 -31.24 -16.53 -2.94
C GLY A 254 -32.29 -15.46 -3.23
N SER A 255 -31.88 -14.21 -3.44
CA SER A 255 -32.78 -13.10 -3.77
C SER A 255 -33.38 -13.18 -5.19
N GLY A 256 -33.08 -14.24 -5.97
CA GLY A 256 -33.70 -14.50 -7.28
C GLY A 256 -33.37 -13.44 -8.33
N LEU A 257 -32.33 -12.66 -8.08
CA LEU A 257 -32.07 -11.41 -8.75
C LEU A 257 -31.49 -11.62 -10.14
N ARG A 258 -32.22 -11.15 -11.16
CA ARG A 258 -31.65 -10.80 -12.48
C ARG A 258 -30.85 -9.48 -12.45
N GLY A 259 -30.65 -8.90 -11.25
CA GLY A 259 -29.84 -7.71 -10.96
C GLY A 259 -29.95 -7.32 -9.48
N PRO A 260 -28.92 -6.71 -8.86
CA PRO A 260 -28.82 -6.50 -7.40
C PRO A 260 -30.03 -5.79 -6.77
N ASP A 261 -30.60 -6.37 -5.71
CA ASP A 261 -31.53 -5.70 -4.80
C ASP A 261 -30.72 -4.63 -4.06
N ARG A 262 -30.91 -3.39 -4.51
CA ARG A 262 -30.23 -2.21 -3.98
C ARG A 262 -30.42 -2.09 -2.46
N SER A 263 -31.56 -2.54 -1.94
CA SER A 263 -31.86 -2.44 -0.52
C SER A 263 -30.97 -3.37 0.31
N LEU A 264 -30.79 -4.64 -0.11
CA LEU A 264 -29.94 -5.61 0.57
C LEU A 264 -28.46 -5.21 0.56
N ILE A 265 -27.94 -4.75 -0.59
CA ILE A 265 -26.52 -4.33 -0.67
C ILE A 265 -26.28 -3.12 0.24
N THR A 266 -27.19 -2.14 0.20
CA THR A 266 -27.11 -0.96 1.07
C THR A 266 -27.18 -1.36 2.54
N GLU A 267 -28.13 -2.23 2.91
CA GLU A 267 -28.27 -2.75 4.26
C GLU A 267 -26.98 -3.44 4.73
N LEU A 268 -26.39 -4.31 3.89
CA LEU A 268 -25.13 -4.99 4.19
C LEU A 268 -23.96 -4.01 4.38
N LEU A 269 -23.84 -2.98 3.55
CA LEU A 269 -22.76 -1.99 3.66
C LEU A 269 -22.90 -1.08 4.89
N GLU A 270 -24.13 -0.86 5.38
CA GLU A 270 -24.40 -0.07 6.59
C GLU A 270 -24.28 -0.86 7.91
N VAL A 271 -24.45 -2.19 7.86
CA VAL A 271 -24.40 -3.07 9.05
C VAL A 271 -23.16 -2.85 9.92
N PRO A 272 -21.91 -2.75 9.39
CA PRO A 272 -20.73 -2.56 10.22
C PRO A 272 -20.82 -1.33 11.13
N GLN A 273 -21.33 -0.22 10.60
CA GLN A 273 -21.46 1.04 11.33
C GLN A 273 -22.57 0.97 12.39
N LYS A 274 -23.69 0.30 12.09
CA LYS A 274 -24.80 0.09 13.04
C LYS A 274 -24.41 -0.85 14.19
N LEU A 275 -23.63 -1.89 13.91
CA LEU A 275 -23.28 -2.93 14.89
C LEU A 275 -22.17 -2.53 15.86
N TYR A 276 -21.20 -1.73 15.40
CA TYR A 276 -19.99 -1.43 16.15
C TYR A 276 -19.74 0.08 16.25
N PRO A 277 -20.73 0.89 16.71
CA PRO A 277 -20.55 2.32 16.85
C PRO A 277 -19.39 2.60 17.82
N GLY A 278 -18.38 3.34 17.35
CA GLY A 278 -17.19 3.65 18.15
C GLY A 278 -16.12 2.54 18.23
N GLU A 279 -16.22 1.46 17.43
CA GLU A 279 -15.14 0.45 17.35
C GLU A 279 -14.54 0.36 15.94
N PRO A 280 -13.69 1.33 15.51
CA PRO A 280 -13.18 1.41 14.14
C PRO A 280 -12.55 0.12 13.58
N PRO A 281 -11.74 -0.65 14.34
CA PRO A 281 -11.16 -1.89 13.84
C PRO A 281 -12.21 -2.96 13.48
N LYS A 282 -13.31 -3.03 14.24
CA LYS A 282 -14.40 -3.98 13.96
C LYS A 282 -15.24 -3.54 12.76
N ILE A 283 -15.52 -2.24 12.65
CA ILE A 283 -16.17 -1.64 11.46
C ILE A 283 -15.34 -1.97 10.21
N GLN A 284 -14.04 -1.67 10.22
CA GLN A 284 -13.14 -1.93 9.08
C GLN A 284 -13.10 -3.40 8.70
N GLY A 285 -12.91 -4.29 9.67
CA GLY A 285 -12.79 -5.72 9.40
C GLY A 285 -14.09 -6.36 8.89
N LEU A 286 -15.24 -5.97 9.44
CA LEU A 286 -16.53 -6.48 8.96
C LEU A 286 -16.86 -5.87 7.59
N PHE A 287 -16.69 -4.55 7.41
CA PHE A 287 -16.93 -3.89 6.13
C PHE A 287 -16.07 -4.49 5.02
N PHE A 288 -14.76 -4.69 5.26
CA PHE A 288 -13.87 -5.32 4.29
C PHE A 288 -14.37 -6.71 3.90
N THR A 289 -14.79 -7.52 4.88
CA THR A 289 -15.32 -8.88 4.64
C THR A 289 -16.59 -8.84 3.79
N LEU A 290 -17.53 -7.94 4.12
CA LEU A 290 -18.78 -7.78 3.38
C LEU A 290 -18.53 -7.26 1.95
N PHE A 291 -17.77 -6.17 1.81
CA PHE A 291 -17.47 -5.53 0.54
C PHE A 291 -16.77 -6.48 -0.43
N THR A 292 -15.71 -7.16 0.01
CA THR A 292 -14.97 -8.11 -0.84
C THR A 292 -15.82 -9.31 -1.24
N THR A 293 -16.68 -9.81 -0.35
CA THR A 293 -17.62 -10.89 -0.67
C THR A 293 -18.63 -10.44 -1.74
N ILE A 294 -19.24 -9.26 -1.57
CA ILE A 294 -20.21 -8.72 -2.52
C ILE A 294 -19.54 -8.46 -3.87
N ALA A 295 -18.35 -7.85 -3.89
CA ALA A 295 -17.59 -7.57 -5.11
C ALA A 295 -17.23 -8.87 -5.87
N LYS A 296 -16.75 -9.89 -5.15
CA LYS A 296 -16.45 -11.21 -5.74
C LYS A 296 -17.70 -11.84 -6.35
N PHE A 297 -18.81 -11.83 -5.61
CA PHE A 297 -20.09 -12.36 -6.11
C PHE A 297 -20.58 -11.56 -7.34
N ALA A 298 -20.48 -10.23 -7.31
CA ALA A 298 -20.85 -9.37 -8.43
C ALA A 298 -20.02 -9.65 -9.68
N GLN A 299 -18.73 -9.94 -9.51
CA GLN A 299 -17.86 -10.37 -10.61
C GLN A 299 -18.27 -11.74 -11.15
N GLU A 300 -18.49 -12.74 -10.28
CA GLU A 300 -18.92 -14.10 -10.69
C GLU A 300 -20.25 -14.13 -11.44
N LYS A 301 -21.07 -13.09 -11.26
CA LYS A 301 -22.40 -12.93 -11.87
C LYS A 301 -22.47 -11.81 -12.92
N ASN A 302 -21.34 -11.24 -13.34
CA ASN A 302 -21.26 -10.19 -14.36
C ASN A 302 -22.11 -8.94 -14.06
N PHE A 303 -22.15 -8.48 -12.81
CA PHE A 303 -22.81 -7.21 -12.44
C PHE A 303 -21.92 -6.25 -11.64
N LEU A 304 -20.59 -6.42 -11.70
CA LEU A 304 -19.62 -5.60 -10.96
C LEU A 304 -19.84 -4.10 -11.18
N ASP A 305 -20.11 -3.66 -12.42
CA ASP A 305 -20.38 -2.25 -12.74
C ASP A 305 -21.61 -1.71 -12.01
N ALA A 306 -22.71 -2.49 -12.00
CA ALA A 306 -23.94 -2.12 -11.31
C ALA A 306 -23.75 -2.06 -9.78
N PHE A 307 -22.92 -2.96 -9.22
CA PHE A 307 -22.54 -2.91 -7.81
C PHE A 307 -21.72 -1.65 -7.51
N MET A 308 -20.73 -1.33 -8.34
CA MET A 308 -19.90 -0.15 -8.13
C MET A 308 -20.68 1.16 -8.27
N LEU A 309 -21.62 1.25 -9.20
CA LEU A 309 -22.55 2.38 -9.28
C LEU A 309 -23.38 2.54 -8.00
N GLN A 310 -23.75 1.45 -7.34
CA GLN A 310 -24.44 1.50 -6.05
C GLN A 310 -23.54 1.94 -4.91
N VAL A 311 -22.29 1.48 -4.88
CA VAL A 311 -21.30 1.95 -3.91
C VAL A 311 -21.08 3.46 -4.07
N VAL A 312 -20.95 3.94 -5.31
CA VAL A 312 -20.84 5.37 -5.61
C VAL A 312 -22.09 6.13 -5.17
N ALA A 313 -23.28 5.64 -5.51
CA ALA A 313 -24.54 6.26 -5.11
C ALA A 313 -24.68 6.32 -3.57
N TRP A 314 -24.29 5.26 -2.88
CA TRP A 314 -24.28 5.19 -1.42
C TRP A 314 -23.29 6.17 -0.78
N LEU A 315 -22.09 6.30 -1.36
CA LEU A 315 -21.09 7.31 -0.92
C LEU A 315 -21.56 8.75 -1.16
N GLN A 316 -22.44 8.97 -2.13
CA GLN A 316 -22.99 10.29 -2.46
C GLN A 316 -24.13 10.73 -1.54
N VAL A 317 -24.64 9.87 -0.65
CA VAL A 317 -25.67 10.24 0.33
C VAL A 317 -25.00 10.80 1.60
N PRO A 318 -25.06 12.11 1.90
CA PRO A 318 -24.53 12.65 3.16
C PRO A 318 -25.42 12.20 4.33
N ALA A 319 -24.81 11.85 5.47
CA ALA A 319 -25.52 11.23 6.58
C ALA A 319 -26.50 12.16 7.31
N ASP A 320 -26.29 13.48 7.36
CA ASP A 320 -27.26 14.44 7.90
C ASP A 320 -27.13 15.79 7.13
N LEU A 321 -28.14 16.67 7.09
CA LEU A 321 -28.09 18.13 6.73
C LEU A 321 -28.80 18.62 5.42
N ARG A 322 -30.13 18.73 5.50
CA ARG A 322 -30.93 19.86 4.93
C ARG A 322 -31.26 20.93 6.00
N THR A 323 -30.53 20.98 7.11
CA THR A 323 -30.74 21.97 8.17
C THR A 323 -29.54 22.93 8.19
N PRO A 324 -29.76 24.25 8.10
CA PRO A 324 -28.70 25.21 7.80
C PRO A 324 -27.80 25.42 9.01
N LEU A 325 -26.50 25.26 8.82
CA LEU A 325 -25.52 26.00 9.62
C LEU A 325 -25.66 27.48 9.22
N SER A 326 -26.48 28.21 9.97
CA SER A 326 -26.50 29.68 9.96
C SER A 326 -25.17 30.17 10.55
N GLY A 327 -24.16 30.23 9.70
CA GLY A 327 -22.88 30.86 9.94
C GLY A 327 -22.32 31.23 8.58
N SER A 328 -22.47 32.50 8.23
CA SER A 328 -22.19 33.09 6.93
C SER A 328 -20.77 32.83 6.41
N MET A 329 -20.55 31.75 5.68
CA MET A 329 -19.53 31.67 4.63
C MET A 329 -20.06 30.79 3.51
N SER A 330 -20.65 31.43 2.50
CA SER A 330 -21.04 30.79 1.25
C SER A 330 -19.79 30.32 0.51
N PHE A 331 -19.57 29.00 0.44
CA PHE A 331 -18.81 28.43 -0.65
C PHE A 331 -19.76 28.26 -1.84
N SER A 332 -19.45 28.89 -2.96
CA SER A 332 -20.07 28.58 -4.25
C SER A 332 -19.16 27.63 -5.02
N PRO A 333 -19.58 26.38 -5.31
CA PRO A 333 -18.94 25.57 -6.32
C PRO A 333 -19.94 25.30 -7.46
N SER A 334 -19.90 26.10 -8.52
CA SER A 334 -20.49 25.71 -9.80
C SER A 334 -19.69 26.27 -10.97
N SER A 335 -18.70 25.54 -11.45
CA SER A 335 -18.29 25.62 -12.87
C SER A 335 -19.01 24.52 -13.63
N ASN A 336 -20.01 24.92 -14.42
CA ASN A 336 -20.69 24.05 -15.36
C ASN A 336 -19.79 23.88 -16.59
N VAL A 337 -19.19 22.70 -16.76
CA VAL A 337 -18.65 22.27 -18.05
C VAL A 337 -19.48 21.08 -18.51
N ARG A 338 -20.28 21.29 -19.57
CA ARG A 338 -21.04 20.26 -20.32
C ARG A 338 -21.99 19.37 -19.49
N GLY A 339 -22.85 19.98 -18.66
CA GLY A 339 -24.09 19.33 -18.21
C GLY A 339 -23.95 18.15 -17.23
N VAL A 340 -22.76 17.88 -16.68
CA VAL A 340 -22.57 16.92 -15.60
C VAL A 340 -21.99 17.65 -14.39
N SER A 341 -22.83 17.92 -13.40
CA SER A 341 -22.39 18.37 -12.07
C SER A 341 -21.80 17.17 -11.33
N VAL A 342 -20.48 17.09 -11.23
CA VAL A 342 -19.81 16.16 -10.30
C VAL A 342 -19.22 16.97 -9.16
N SER A 343 -20.06 17.37 -8.21
CA SER A 343 -19.56 17.78 -6.89
C SER A 343 -19.21 16.52 -6.09
N MET A 344 -18.01 15.98 -6.27
CA MET A 344 -17.45 14.99 -5.35
C MET A 344 -16.55 15.68 -4.34
N PRO A 345 -16.65 15.34 -3.05
CA PRO A 345 -16.09 16.19 -2.04
C PRO A 345 -14.70 15.73 -1.59
N LEU A 346 -13.75 16.67 -1.66
CA LEU A 346 -12.44 16.63 -1.01
C LEU A 346 -12.46 16.06 0.43
N TRP A 347 -13.61 16.14 1.14
CA TRP A 347 -13.76 15.65 2.50
C TRP A 347 -13.58 14.13 2.65
N LEU A 348 -13.88 13.32 1.61
CA LEU A 348 -13.76 11.85 1.67
C LEU A 348 -12.29 11.41 1.62
N VAL A 349 -11.50 12.02 0.73
CA VAL A 349 -10.04 11.82 0.61
C VAL A 349 -9.34 12.31 1.87
N ALA A 350 -9.71 13.50 2.35
CA ALA A 350 -9.22 14.08 3.60
C ALA A 350 -9.54 13.21 4.84
N SER A 351 -10.68 12.53 4.83
CA SER A 351 -11.14 11.64 5.90
C SER A 351 -10.37 10.31 5.94
N ALA A 352 -10.10 9.72 4.77
CA ALA A 352 -9.25 8.53 4.66
C ALA A 352 -7.79 8.85 5.07
N LEU A 353 -7.27 10.02 4.65
CA LEU A 353 -5.94 10.53 5.03
C LEU A 353 -5.78 10.65 6.55
N LYS A 354 -6.79 11.18 7.26
CA LYS A 354 -6.77 11.36 8.72
C LYS A 354 -6.76 10.03 9.49
N SER A 355 -7.41 8.98 8.95
CA SER A 355 -7.46 7.64 9.54
C SER A 355 -6.18 6.83 9.29
N LEU A 356 -5.55 6.97 8.11
CA LEU A 356 -4.31 6.26 7.75
C LEU A 356 -3.07 6.84 8.45
N ALA A 357 -3.09 8.13 8.80
CA ALA A 357 -2.00 8.83 9.48
C ALA A 357 -1.85 8.52 10.99
N GLY A 358 -2.44 7.43 11.52
CA GLY A 358 -2.15 6.93 12.87
C GLY A 358 -2.58 7.82 14.05
N SER A 359 -3.60 8.65 13.88
CA SER A 359 -4.14 9.54 14.92
C SER A 359 -4.63 8.78 16.17
N ARG A 360 -3.89 8.84 17.29
CA ARG A 360 -4.28 8.25 18.59
C ARG A 360 -5.28 9.06 19.43
N THR A 361 -5.79 10.19 18.97
CA THR A 361 -6.59 11.11 19.84
C THR A 361 -7.86 11.69 19.24
N LEU A 362 -8.23 11.30 18.02
CA LEU A 362 -9.59 11.46 17.51
C LEU A 362 -9.92 10.12 16.88
N GLU A 363 -10.77 9.34 17.55
CA GLU A 363 -11.33 8.15 16.92
C GLU A 363 -11.95 8.59 15.59
N PRO A 364 -11.53 8.00 14.46
CA PRO A 364 -12.08 8.36 13.17
C PRO A 364 -13.60 8.19 13.26
N GLY A 365 -14.33 9.24 12.89
CA GLY A 365 -15.78 9.16 12.79
C GLY A 365 -16.16 7.97 11.90
N PRO A 366 -17.34 7.37 12.08
CA PRO A 366 -17.66 6.12 11.41
C PRO A 366 -17.54 6.19 9.87
N HIS A 367 -17.78 7.35 9.25
CA HIS A 367 -17.55 7.57 7.81
C HIS A 367 -16.06 7.60 7.39
N GLN A 368 -15.17 8.14 8.24
CA GLN A 368 -13.72 8.12 8.01
C GLN A 368 -13.19 6.68 8.04
N THR A 369 -13.68 5.92 9.01
CA THR A 369 -13.38 4.50 9.18
C THR A 369 -13.83 3.68 7.96
N LEU A 370 -15.02 4.00 7.44
CA LEU A 370 -15.63 3.35 6.28
C LEU A 370 -14.93 3.68 4.96
N ALA A 371 -14.55 4.95 4.76
CA ALA A 371 -13.75 5.37 3.61
C ALA A 371 -12.36 4.68 3.63
N ALA A 372 -11.72 4.60 4.80
CA ALA A 372 -10.47 3.87 4.95
C ALA A 372 -10.65 2.35 4.72
N ALA A 373 -11.75 1.76 5.20
CA ALA A 373 -12.09 0.36 4.95
C ALA A 373 -12.34 0.09 3.45
N LEU A 374 -13.01 1.00 2.76
CA LEU A 374 -13.24 0.94 1.31
C LEU A 374 -11.95 1.05 0.53
N VAL A 375 -11.09 2.03 0.83
CA VAL A 375 -9.77 2.13 0.20
C VAL A 375 -8.95 0.87 0.47
N THR A 376 -8.95 0.35 1.70
CA THR A 376 -8.26 -0.91 2.04
C THR A 376 -8.83 -2.10 1.29
N ALA A 377 -10.16 -2.17 1.12
CA ALA A 377 -10.82 -3.23 0.36
C ALA A 377 -10.50 -3.15 -1.13
N LEU A 378 -10.53 -1.95 -1.72
CA LEU A 378 -10.18 -1.71 -3.11
C LEU A 378 -8.69 -2.01 -3.37
N VAL A 379 -7.80 -1.60 -2.46
CA VAL A 379 -6.37 -1.91 -2.52
C VAL A 379 -6.12 -3.41 -2.32
N GLY A 380 -6.80 -4.06 -1.39
CA GLY A 380 -6.69 -5.51 -1.18
C GLY A 380 -7.19 -6.33 -2.37
N LEU A 381 -8.20 -5.83 -3.10
CA LEU A 381 -8.63 -6.38 -4.38
C LEU A 381 -7.57 -6.19 -5.48
N ALA A 382 -6.78 -5.11 -5.43
CA ALA A 382 -5.68 -4.87 -6.36
C ALA A 382 -4.41 -5.69 -6.04
N ASP A 383 -4.07 -5.90 -4.76
CA ASP A 383 -2.87 -6.64 -4.32
C ASP A 383 -3.01 -8.17 -4.45
N ALA A 384 -4.24 -8.69 -4.62
CA ALA A 384 -4.48 -10.12 -4.82
C ALA A 384 -3.99 -10.55 -6.22
N ARG A 385 -2.75 -11.06 -6.29
CA ARG A 385 -1.93 -11.55 -7.44
C ARG A 385 -2.58 -12.43 -8.52
N THR A 386 -3.89 -12.54 -8.61
CA THR A 386 -4.57 -13.46 -9.54
C THR A 386 -5.52 -12.84 -10.54
N ARG A 387 -5.74 -11.52 -10.60
CA ARG A 387 -6.54 -10.92 -11.70
C ARG A 387 -6.17 -9.46 -11.98
N ASP A 388 -5.12 -9.25 -12.78
CA ASP A 388 -4.74 -7.95 -13.37
C ASP A 388 -5.88 -7.27 -14.15
N ASN A 389 -6.89 -8.06 -14.58
CA ASN A 389 -8.13 -7.55 -15.19
C ASN A 389 -9.03 -6.73 -14.28
N LEU A 390 -9.00 -6.92 -12.95
CA LEU A 390 -9.93 -6.22 -12.05
C LEU A 390 -9.60 -4.73 -11.96
N LEU A 391 -8.32 -4.37 -11.82
CA LEU A 391 -7.91 -2.97 -11.73
C LEU A 391 -8.16 -2.22 -13.04
N GLY A 392 -7.89 -2.85 -14.19
CA GLY A 392 -8.22 -2.30 -15.51
C GLY A 392 -9.73 -2.10 -15.70
N GLN A 393 -10.55 -3.07 -15.31
CA GLN A 393 -12.02 -2.93 -15.31
C GLN A 393 -12.51 -1.86 -14.34
N PHE A 394 -11.88 -1.73 -13.16
CA PHE A 394 -12.20 -0.67 -12.18
C PHE A 394 -11.87 0.73 -12.70
N LEU A 395 -10.73 0.90 -13.38
CA LEU A 395 -10.32 2.19 -13.94
C LEU A 395 -11.15 2.59 -15.18
N ALA A 396 -11.72 1.61 -15.90
CA ALA A 396 -12.65 1.85 -17.01
C ALA A 396 -14.03 2.39 -16.56
N ILE A 397 -14.38 2.26 -15.28
CA ILE A 397 -15.62 2.84 -14.73
C ILE A 397 -15.43 4.35 -14.56
N LYS A 398 -16.10 5.13 -15.43
CA LYS A 398 -16.09 6.61 -15.40
C LYS A 398 -16.37 7.13 -13.97
N GLY A 399 -15.41 7.87 -13.41
CA GLY A 399 -15.49 8.49 -12.08
C GLY A 399 -14.75 7.73 -10.97
N LEU A 400 -14.49 6.43 -11.11
CA LEU A 400 -13.75 5.66 -10.09
C LEU A 400 -12.24 5.94 -10.14
N GLY A 401 -11.69 6.18 -11.34
CA GLY A 401 -10.30 6.64 -11.51
C GLY A 401 -10.00 7.93 -10.73
N ILE A 402 -10.99 8.84 -10.62
CA ILE A 402 -10.87 10.10 -9.86
C ILE A 402 -10.80 9.85 -8.34
N LEU A 403 -11.41 8.78 -7.83
CA LEU A 403 -11.36 8.40 -6.41
C LEU A 403 -10.14 7.55 -6.05
N MET A 404 -9.79 6.61 -6.94
CA MET A 404 -8.69 5.65 -6.73
C MET A 404 -7.33 6.32 -6.87
N LEU A 405 -7.17 7.23 -7.83
CA LEU A 405 -5.89 7.88 -8.08
C LEU A 405 -5.35 8.60 -6.85
N PRO A 406 -6.07 9.52 -6.17
CA PRO A 406 -5.57 10.14 -4.96
C PRO A 406 -5.21 9.13 -3.87
N ALA A 407 -6.02 8.10 -3.65
CA ALA A 407 -5.75 7.09 -2.63
C ALA A 407 -4.49 6.27 -2.93
N LEU A 408 -4.27 5.93 -4.20
CA LEU A 408 -3.06 5.23 -4.65
C LEU A 408 -1.83 6.13 -4.61
N VAL A 409 -1.94 7.39 -5.04
CA VAL A 409 -0.91 8.43 -4.90
C VAL A 409 -0.51 8.57 -3.43
N ILE A 410 -1.48 8.64 -2.53
CA ILE A 410 -1.27 8.73 -1.09
C ILE A 410 -0.60 7.47 -0.55
N LYS A 411 -1.06 6.27 -0.93
CA LYS A 411 -0.43 5.00 -0.50
C LYS A 411 1.04 4.96 -0.94
N ALA A 412 1.31 5.35 -2.17
CA ALA A 412 2.67 5.47 -2.67
C ALA A 412 3.44 6.50 -1.82
N LEU A 413 2.84 7.66 -1.48
CA LEU A 413 3.54 8.78 -0.79
C LEU A 413 3.89 8.39 0.64
N LEU A 414 3.08 7.52 1.23
CA LEU A 414 3.28 6.94 2.55
C LEU A 414 4.18 5.70 2.54
N THR A 415 4.44 5.10 1.38
CA THR A 415 5.35 3.95 1.24
C THR A 415 6.77 4.50 1.11
N PRO A 416 7.66 4.28 2.10
CA PRO A 416 9.00 4.84 2.05
C PRO A 416 9.72 4.32 0.80
N MET A 417 10.17 5.26 -0.04
CA MET A 417 10.95 4.94 -1.24
C MET A 417 12.16 4.05 -0.89
N ARG A 418 12.37 2.98 -1.63
CA ARG A 418 13.45 2.02 -1.36
C ARG A 418 14.85 2.60 -1.41
N ILE A 419 15.03 3.67 -2.16
CA ILE A 419 16.26 4.46 -2.17
C ILE A 419 16.71 4.89 -0.76
N TRP A 420 15.79 5.03 0.22
CA TRP A 420 16.15 5.31 1.61
C TRP A 420 16.98 4.18 2.22
N GLU A 421 16.83 2.95 1.73
CA GLU A 421 17.67 1.81 2.14
C GLU A 421 19.12 2.04 1.71
N TRP A 422 19.37 2.73 0.60
CA TRP A 422 20.72 2.95 0.05
C TRP A 422 21.52 4.02 0.81
N PHE A 423 20.87 4.77 1.70
CA PHE A 423 21.50 5.88 2.40
C PHE A 423 22.65 5.39 3.30
N GLY A 424 23.84 5.96 3.09
CA GLY A 424 25.05 5.60 3.81
C GLY A 424 25.64 4.24 3.43
N GLN A 425 25.10 3.54 2.42
CA GLN A 425 25.67 2.32 1.87
C GLN A 425 26.76 2.63 0.85
N ASP A 426 27.66 1.67 0.65
CA ASP A 426 28.62 1.71 -0.44
C ASP A 426 27.91 1.38 -1.75
N VAL A 427 28.17 2.17 -2.80
CA VAL A 427 27.57 1.93 -4.12
C VAL A 427 27.80 0.51 -4.60
N LEU A 428 28.97 -0.07 -4.35
CA LEU A 428 29.28 -1.45 -4.79
C LEU A 428 28.59 -2.53 -3.95
N GLN A 429 27.90 -2.15 -2.88
CA GLN A 429 27.25 -3.06 -1.92
C GLN A 429 25.76 -2.78 -1.76
N LEU A 430 25.18 -1.98 -2.66
CA LEU A 430 23.77 -1.64 -2.62
C LEU A 430 22.90 -2.89 -2.66
N LYS A 431 21.87 -2.87 -1.83
CA LYS A 431 20.84 -3.89 -1.77
C LYS A 431 19.49 -3.28 -2.06
N GLN A 432 18.62 -4.06 -2.69
CA GLN A 432 17.22 -3.72 -2.87
C GLN A 432 16.41 -4.86 -2.26
N LYS A 433 15.66 -4.60 -1.17
CA LYS A 433 15.13 -5.67 -0.29
C LYS A 433 16.29 -6.52 0.26
N ASP A 434 16.17 -7.84 0.07
CA ASP A 434 17.13 -8.86 0.47
C ASP A 434 18.08 -9.26 -0.68
N ARG A 435 17.93 -8.69 -1.91
CA ARG A 435 18.81 -9.01 -3.04
C ARG A 435 19.94 -7.98 -3.17
N PRO A 436 21.21 -8.39 -3.32
CA PRO A 436 22.27 -7.48 -3.76
C PRO A 436 21.99 -7.03 -5.20
N LEU A 437 22.25 -5.75 -5.49
CA LEU A 437 22.22 -5.26 -6.86
C LEU A 437 23.42 -5.85 -7.64
N LYS A 438 23.18 -6.21 -8.91
CA LYS A 438 24.23 -6.61 -9.85
C LYS A 438 24.90 -5.35 -10.37
N ILE A 439 26.01 -4.97 -9.75
CA ILE A 439 26.74 -3.74 -10.12
C ILE A 439 28.06 -4.11 -10.78
N LYS A 440 28.28 -3.60 -11.99
CA LYS A 440 29.54 -3.79 -12.72
C LYS A 440 30.44 -2.57 -12.55
N GLU A 441 31.60 -2.77 -11.95
CA GLU A 441 32.68 -1.78 -11.99
C GLU A 441 33.47 -1.95 -13.30
N LEU A 442 33.61 -0.87 -14.06
CA LEU A 442 34.36 -0.81 -15.32
C LEU A 442 35.75 -0.21 -15.10
N GLU A 443 36.57 -0.18 -16.15
CA GLU A 443 37.90 0.43 -16.10
C GLU A 443 37.81 1.97 -16.09
N ALA A 444 38.82 2.65 -15.56
CA ALA A 444 38.89 4.09 -15.65
C ALA A 444 39.09 4.53 -17.12
N PRO A 445 38.51 5.68 -17.54
CA PRO A 445 38.90 6.30 -18.80
C PRO A 445 40.41 6.57 -18.80
N SER A 446 41.07 6.25 -19.91
CA SER A 446 42.53 6.30 -20.00
C SER A 446 42.99 6.54 -21.43
N GLU A 447 43.87 7.53 -21.61
CA GLU A 447 44.58 7.77 -22.87
C GLU A 447 45.55 6.63 -23.21
N THR A 448 46.19 6.02 -22.19
CA THR A 448 47.18 4.96 -22.44
C THR A 448 46.54 3.62 -22.81
N ALA A 449 45.34 3.36 -22.29
CA ALA A 449 44.57 2.15 -22.60
C ALA A 449 43.46 2.41 -23.64
N HIS A 450 43.40 3.63 -24.20
CA HIS A 450 42.37 4.10 -25.13
C HIS A 450 40.93 3.77 -24.68
N ARG A 451 40.65 3.95 -23.39
CA ARG A 451 39.35 3.62 -22.78
C ARG A 451 38.41 4.81 -22.80
N LYS A 452 37.28 4.65 -23.47
CA LYS A 452 36.22 5.64 -23.62
C LYS A 452 34.84 4.98 -23.65
N TYR A 453 33.82 5.74 -23.28
CA TYR A 453 32.47 5.24 -23.07
C TYR A 453 31.43 6.06 -23.83
N MET A 454 30.40 5.40 -24.33
CA MET A 454 29.22 6.03 -24.91
C MET A 454 27.97 5.46 -24.24
N ILE A 455 27.15 6.31 -23.65
CA ILE A 455 26.04 5.91 -22.78
C ILE A 455 24.72 6.38 -23.39
N PHE A 456 23.92 5.44 -23.85
CA PHE A 456 22.57 5.66 -24.38
C PHE A 456 21.54 5.20 -23.35
N SER A 457 20.31 5.70 -23.39
CA SER A 457 19.20 5.23 -22.56
C SER A 457 17.88 5.32 -23.31
N ASP A 458 16.87 4.56 -22.88
CA ASP A 458 15.48 4.70 -23.35
C ASP A 458 15.42 4.64 -24.88
N LEU A 459 16.04 3.61 -25.44
CA LEU A 459 16.02 3.37 -26.89
C LEU A 459 14.66 2.82 -27.32
N HIS A 460 13.94 2.11 -26.43
CA HIS A 460 12.58 1.64 -26.64
C HIS A 460 12.33 1.03 -28.01
N ARG A 461 13.17 0.05 -28.37
CA ARG A 461 13.06 -0.69 -29.64
C ARG A 461 11.66 -1.29 -29.76
N ASP A 462 10.93 -0.89 -30.79
CA ASP A 462 9.53 -1.21 -30.98
C ASP A 462 9.33 -2.48 -31.83
N ALA A 463 8.16 -3.11 -31.69
CA ALA A 463 7.81 -4.33 -32.39
C ALA A 463 7.24 -4.04 -33.80
N ARG A 464 7.09 -5.05 -34.66
CA ARG A 464 6.42 -4.85 -35.96
C ARG A 464 4.97 -4.43 -35.78
N GLU A 465 4.33 -4.94 -34.74
CA GLU A 465 2.92 -4.70 -34.42
C GLU A 465 2.64 -3.30 -33.85
N ASP A 466 3.69 -2.53 -33.54
CA ASP A 466 3.60 -1.15 -33.03
C ASP A 466 3.49 -0.10 -34.12
N CYS A 467 3.93 -0.44 -35.34
CA CYS A 467 3.78 0.40 -36.52
C CYS A 467 2.33 0.37 -37.04
N ARG A 468 1.37 0.88 -36.24
CA ARG A 468 -0.06 0.94 -36.58
C ARG A 468 -0.46 2.31 -37.09
N ASP A 469 -1.70 2.39 -37.60
CA ASP A 469 -2.28 3.62 -38.13
C ASP A 469 -2.16 4.77 -37.11
N PRO A 470 -1.61 5.94 -37.51
CA PRO A 470 -1.39 7.12 -36.67
C PRO A 470 -2.61 7.56 -35.83
N ALA A 471 -3.83 7.19 -36.25
CA ALA A 471 -5.06 7.53 -35.54
C ALA A 471 -5.20 6.93 -34.12
N PHE A 472 -4.42 5.91 -33.74
CA PHE A 472 -4.65 5.14 -32.50
C PHE A 472 -3.43 4.96 -31.58
N PHE A 473 -2.40 5.81 -31.70
CA PHE A 473 -1.14 5.80 -30.94
C PHE A 473 -0.05 4.93 -31.58
N ASP A 474 0.94 5.59 -32.21
CA ASP A 474 2.08 4.99 -32.91
C ASP A 474 3.34 5.13 -32.03
N VAL A 475 3.87 4.00 -31.54
CA VAL A 475 5.11 3.96 -30.73
C VAL A 475 6.33 3.54 -31.56
N SER A 476 6.30 3.72 -32.89
CA SER A 476 7.40 3.36 -33.81
C SER A 476 8.60 4.31 -33.81
N HIS A 477 8.82 5.05 -32.72
CA HIS A 477 9.87 6.07 -32.63
C HIS A 477 11.27 5.49 -32.87
N PHE A 478 11.58 4.34 -32.27
CA PHE A 478 12.86 3.70 -32.51
C PHE A 478 13.03 3.28 -33.96
N THR A 479 12.00 2.74 -34.60
CA THR A 479 12.05 2.39 -36.03
C THR A 479 12.42 3.58 -36.91
N LYS A 480 11.93 4.78 -36.59
CA LYS A 480 12.28 6.02 -37.30
C LYS A 480 13.70 6.52 -36.99
N ASN A 481 14.23 6.17 -35.82
CA ASN A 481 15.56 6.53 -35.33
C ASN A 481 16.64 5.44 -35.54
N LYS A 482 16.23 4.26 -36.02
CA LYS A 482 17.07 3.07 -36.13
C LYS A 482 18.38 3.36 -36.87
N ASP A 483 18.29 4.03 -38.01
CA ASP A 483 19.46 4.32 -38.84
C ASP A 483 20.43 5.30 -38.17
N ILE A 484 19.91 6.27 -37.41
CA ILE A 484 20.69 7.21 -36.61
C ILE A 484 21.44 6.45 -35.51
N TYR A 485 20.73 5.56 -34.81
CA TYR A 485 21.33 4.72 -33.78
C TYR A 485 22.38 3.76 -34.35
N CYS A 486 22.13 3.14 -35.51
CA CYS A 486 23.11 2.35 -36.24
C CYS A 486 24.35 3.17 -36.62
N SER A 487 24.17 4.42 -37.09
CA SER A 487 25.29 5.34 -37.36
C SER A 487 26.12 5.60 -36.10
N ALA A 488 25.45 5.87 -34.97
CA ALA A 488 26.10 6.07 -33.68
C ALA A 488 26.86 4.82 -33.20
N LEU A 489 26.28 3.62 -33.35
CA LEU A 489 26.94 2.36 -33.01
C LEU A 489 28.15 2.07 -33.91
N ASN A 490 28.04 2.32 -35.21
CA ASN A 490 29.15 2.16 -36.16
C ASN A 490 30.30 3.13 -35.84
N TYR A 491 29.97 4.38 -35.48
CA TYR A 491 30.94 5.33 -34.96
C TYR A 491 31.61 4.80 -33.69
N CYS A 492 30.83 4.34 -32.71
CA CYS A 492 31.35 3.78 -31.46
C CYS A 492 32.26 2.57 -31.71
N GLN A 493 31.85 1.67 -32.61
CA GLN A 493 32.61 0.47 -32.96
C GLN A 493 33.94 0.84 -33.62
N SER A 494 33.92 1.71 -34.63
CA SER A 494 35.11 2.13 -35.40
C SER A 494 36.08 2.95 -34.57
N GLN A 495 35.57 3.77 -33.66
CA GLN A 495 36.40 4.59 -32.79
C GLN A 495 36.87 3.82 -31.54
N GLY A 496 36.35 2.64 -31.23
CA GLY A 496 36.80 1.86 -30.06
C GLY A 496 36.10 2.22 -28.75
N TYR A 497 34.90 2.81 -28.79
CA TYR A 497 34.11 3.06 -27.58
C TYR A 497 33.59 1.77 -26.95
N THR A 498 33.45 1.82 -25.63
CA THR A 498 32.60 0.89 -24.87
C THR A 498 31.20 1.48 -24.78
N VAL A 499 30.20 0.77 -25.29
CA VAL A 499 28.80 1.21 -25.28
C VAL A 499 28.11 0.71 -24.02
N ILE A 500 27.32 1.59 -23.40
CA ILE A 500 26.47 1.29 -22.27
C ILE A 500 25.03 1.65 -22.67
N GLU A 501 24.13 0.68 -22.68
CA GLU A 501 22.69 0.92 -22.76
C GLU A 501 22.10 0.95 -21.36
N ASN A 502 21.73 2.14 -20.91
CA ASN A 502 21.28 2.46 -19.55
C ASN A 502 19.79 2.15 -19.34
N GLY A 503 19.33 0.95 -19.70
CA GLY A 503 17.95 0.52 -19.50
C GLY A 503 16.97 0.98 -20.57
N ASP A 504 15.77 0.41 -20.53
CA ASP A 504 14.65 0.67 -21.44
C ASP A 504 15.05 0.50 -22.91
N CYS A 505 15.66 -0.65 -23.17
CA CYS A 505 16.23 -0.99 -24.46
C CYS A 505 15.15 -1.46 -25.45
N GLU A 506 14.23 -2.30 -25.00
CA GLU A 506 13.08 -2.77 -25.78
C GLU A 506 11.77 -2.27 -25.17
N GLU A 507 10.80 -1.93 -26.01
CA GLU A 507 9.48 -1.49 -25.57
C GLU A 507 8.62 -2.71 -25.21
N LEU A 508 8.94 -3.44 -24.14
CA LEU A 508 8.17 -4.61 -23.67
C LEU A 508 7.00 -4.23 -22.74
N TRP A 509 6.83 -2.96 -22.42
CA TRP A 509 5.83 -2.49 -21.48
C TRP A 509 4.48 -2.24 -22.15
N TYR A 510 4.49 -1.90 -23.44
CA TYR A 510 3.30 -1.63 -24.25
C TYR A 510 2.69 -2.90 -24.88
N PRO A 511 1.43 -3.28 -24.58
CA PRO A 511 0.69 -4.22 -25.41
C PRO A 511 -0.22 -3.47 -26.41
N PRO A 512 -0.27 -3.85 -27.69
CA PRO A 512 -1.18 -3.27 -28.70
C PRO A 512 -2.68 -3.58 -28.49
N GLY A 513 -3.04 -4.12 -27.33
CA GLY A 513 -4.39 -4.32 -26.82
C GLY A 513 -4.33 -4.25 -25.30
N MET A 514 -5.35 -3.71 -24.63
CA MET A 514 -5.36 -3.44 -23.17
C MET A 514 -5.24 -4.70 -22.26
N THR A 515 -4.77 -5.83 -22.76
CA THR A 515 -4.58 -7.08 -22.02
C THR A 515 -3.09 -7.38 -21.87
N ASP A 516 -2.66 -7.67 -20.64
CA ASP A 516 -1.31 -8.17 -20.32
C ASP A 516 -1.09 -9.56 -20.95
N GLY A 517 -0.70 -9.56 -22.23
CA GLY A 517 -0.21 -10.76 -22.91
C GLY A 517 1.18 -11.15 -22.43
N ASP A 518 1.58 -12.38 -22.70
CA ASP A 518 2.98 -12.81 -22.56
C ASP A 518 3.89 -11.84 -23.33
N PRO A 519 4.92 -11.21 -22.70
CA PRO A 519 5.85 -10.32 -23.40
C PRO A 519 6.75 -11.04 -24.40
N LEU A 520 6.87 -12.37 -24.33
CA LEU A 520 7.79 -13.16 -25.15
C LEU A 520 7.58 -13.01 -26.67
N PRO A 521 6.34 -13.11 -27.22
CA PRO A 521 6.13 -12.94 -28.66
C PRO A 521 6.53 -11.55 -29.14
N ARG A 522 6.27 -10.54 -28.31
CA ARG A 522 6.66 -9.15 -28.59
C ARG A 522 8.18 -8.98 -28.57
N ALA A 523 8.85 -9.52 -27.56
CA ALA A 523 10.30 -9.52 -27.48
C ALA A 523 10.93 -10.18 -28.73
N ARG A 524 10.39 -11.31 -29.19
CA ARG A 524 10.81 -11.95 -30.45
C ARG A 524 10.59 -11.05 -31.66
N SER A 525 9.43 -10.39 -31.76
CA SER A 525 9.14 -9.44 -32.85
C SER A 525 10.14 -8.27 -32.89
N ILE A 526 10.51 -7.71 -31.73
CA ILE A 526 11.51 -6.63 -31.61
C ILE A 526 12.89 -7.11 -32.07
N LEU A 527 13.34 -8.27 -31.55
CA LEU A 527 14.63 -8.87 -31.88
C LEU A 527 14.73 -9.20 -33.38
N GLU A 528 13.68 -9.77 -33.97
CA GLU A 528 13.61 -10.06 -35.40
C GLU A 528 13.59 -8.80 -36.27
N LYS A 529 12.91 -7.74 -35.84
CA LYS A 529 12.80 -6.47 -36.58
C LYS A 529 14.12 -5.68 -36.58
N HIS A 530 14.85 -5.73 -35.49
CA HIS A 530 16.07 -4.95 -35.27
C HIS A 530 17.33 -5.81 -35.19
N GLY A 531 17.32 -6.99 -35.82
CA GLY A 531 18.43 -7.95 -35.77
C GLY A 531 19.79 -7.36 -36.18
N ASP A 532 19.81 -6.42 -37.12
CA ASP A 532 21.01 -5.70 -37.55
C ASP A 532 21.61 -4.79 -36.46
N VAL A 533 20.78 -4.18 -35.62
CA VAL A 533 21.23 -3.44 -34.43
C VAL A 533 21.88 -4.42 -33.45
N TYR A 534 21.22 -5.54 -33.18
CA TYR A 534 21.73 -6.58 -32.27
C TYR A 534 23.01 -7.23 -32.79
N ASP A 535 23.21 -7.35 -34.10
CA ASP A 535 24.44 -7.86 -34.68
C ASP A 535 25.64 -6.96 -34.35
N VAL A 536 25.46 -5.63 -34.38
CA VAL A 536 26.52 -4.69 -33.99
C VAL A 536 26.78 -4.77 -32.49
N LEU A 537 25.72 -4.75 -31.66
CA LEU A 537 25.84 -4.87 -30.21
C LEU A 537 26.49 -6.19 -29.78
N SER A 538 26.15 -7.31 -30.43
CA SER A 538 26.73 -8.63 -30.18
C SER A 538 28.22 -8.65 -30.49
N LYS A 539 28.65 -8.06 -31.61
CA LYS A 539 30.09 -7.90 -31.92
C LYS A 539 30.81 -7.05 -30.87
N MET A 540 30.16 -5.99 -30.38
CA MET A 540 30.72 -5.15 -29.31
C MET A 540 30.79 -5.90 -27.97
N HIS A 541 29.77 -6.70 -27.64
CA HIS A 541 29.75 -7.56 -26.45
C HIS A 541 30.86 -8.60 -26.47
N GLN A 542 31.02 -9.30 -27.59
CA GLN A 542 32.10 -10.28 -27.79
C GLN A 542 33.49 -9.64 -27.66
N ALA A 543 33.62 -8.35 -28.00
CA ALA A 543 34.84 -7.57 -27.79
C ALA A 543 34.99 -7.01 -26.35
N GLY A 544 34.08 -7.33 -25.43
CA GLY A 544 34.06 -6.79 -24.06
C GLY A 544 33.75 -5.30 -23.98
N ARG A 545 33.07 -4.75 -25.00
CA ARG A 545 32.80 -3.30 -25.18
C ARG A 545 31.31 -2.96 -25.23
N TYR A 546 30.44 -3.84 -24.74
CA TYR A 546 29.02 -3.54 -24.58
C TYR A 546 28.55 -3.98 -23.19
N PHE A 547 27.81 -3.09 -22.53
CA PHE A 547 27.17 -3.36 -21.26
C PHE A 547 25.72 -2.91 -21.31
N ARG A 548 24.82 -3.75 -20.83
CA ARG A 548 23.39 -3.45 -20.75
C ARG A 548 22.95 -3.36 -19.31
N LEU A 549 22.21 -2.31 -18.99
CA LEU A 549 21.58 -2.11 -17.70
C LEU A 549 20.08 -2.37 -17.81
N ARG A 550 19.45 -2.59 -16.67
CA ARG A 550 18.00 -2.76 -16.53
C ARG A 550 17.31 -1.41 -16.46
N GLY A 551 16.27 -1.21 -17.27
CA GLY A 551 15.16 -0.30 -17.01
C GLY A 551 13.89 -1.04 -16.58
N ASN A 552 12.83 -0.30 -16.32
CA ASN A 552 11.50 -0.83 -15.96
C ASN A 552 10.81 -1.51 -17.16
N HIS A 553 11.12 -1.13 -18.41
CA HIS A 553 10.64 -1.84 -19.60
C HIS A 553 11.38 -3.18 -19.76
N ASP A 554 12.55 -3.36 -19.13
CA ASP A 554 13.34 -4.60 -19.16
C ASP A 554 12.93 -5.63 -18.08
N ASP A 555 11.83 -5.40 -17.36
CA ASP A 555 11.38 -6.24 -16.24
C ASP A 555 11.19 -7.71 -16.63
N TYR A 556 10.75 -7.97 -17.85
CA TYR A 556 10.61 -9.32 -18.37
C TYR A 556 11.94 -10.08 -18.28
N TRP A 557 13.03 -9.44 -18.72
CA TRP A 557 14.36 -10.04 -18.75
C TRP A 557 14.93 -10.27 -17.35
N VAL A 558 14.74 -9.31 -16.45
CA VAL A 558 15.39 -9.37 -15.13
C VAL A 558 14.63 -10.22 -14.12
N ASN A 559 13.30 -10.30 -14.23
CA ASN A 559 12.47 -11.03 -13.27
C ASN A 559 12.24 -12.51 -13.64
N GLY A 560 13.16 -13.08 -14.43
CA GLY A 560 13.15 -14.51 -14.76
C GLY A 560 12.30 -14.88 -15.98
N GLY A 561 12.01 -13.93 -16.87
CA GLY A 561 11.49 -14.22 -18.19
C GLY A 561 12.46 -15.05 -19.02
N ASP A 562 11.95 -15.61 -20.13
CA ASP A 562 12.76 -16.45 -21.01
C ASP A 562 13.75 -15.58 -21.79
N MET A 563 15.00 -15.55 -21.32
CA MET A 563 16.13 -14.90 -21.98
C MET A 563 16.58 -15.61 -23.27
N GLY A 564 15.99 -16.76 -23.60
CA GLY A 564 16.32 -17.57 -24.79
C GLY A 564 16.45 -16.73 -26.07
N PRO A 565 15.43 -15.95 -26.47
CA PRO A 565 15.50 -15.13 -27.68
C PRO A 565 16.63 -14.10 -27.64
N LEU A 566 16.83 -13.41 -26.52
CA LEU A 566 17.90 -12.43 -26.41
C LEU A 566 19.29 -13.10 -26.49
N ARG A 567 19.42 -14.31 -25.92
CA ARG A 567 20.64 -15.13 -25.98
C ARG A 567 20.92 -15.70 -27.37
N GLU A 568 19.93 -15.79 -28.26
CA GLU A 568 20.18 -16.12 -29.67
C GLU A 568 21.05 -15.04 -30.34
N HIS A 569 20.89 -13.77 -29.94
CA HIS A 569 21.73 -12.66 -30.41
C HIS A 569 23.01 -12.47 -29.59
N PHE A 570 22.97 -12.79 -28.29
CA PHE A 570 24.13 -12.76 -27.40
C PHE A 570 24.46 -14.19 -26.91
N PRO A 571 25.15 -15.01 -27.72
CA PRO A 571 25.37 -16.43 -27.42
C PRO A 571 26.33 -16.67 -26.24
N ASP A 572 26.92 -15.62 -25.70
CA ASP A 572 27.72 -15.68 -24.49
C ASP A 572 26.83 -16.11 -23.30
N PRO A 573 27.09 -17.27 -22.68
CA PRO A 573 26.32 -17.73 -21.53
C PRO A 573 26.40 -16.76 -20.34
N ASP A 574 27.42 -15.91 -20.30
CA ASP A 574 27.67 -14.92 -19.25
C ASP A 574 27.06 -13.54 -19.57
N PHE A 575 26.32 -13.40 -20.68
CA PHE A 575 25.59 -12.15 -20.99
C PHE A 575 24.67 -11.77 -19.82
N THR A 576 24.96 -10.61 -19.23
CA THR A 576 24.34 -10.15 -18.00
C THR A 576 23.74 -8.77 -18.21
N ILE A 577 22.46 -8.63 -17.85
CA ILE A 577 21.82 -7.33 -17.63
C ILE A 577 22.12 -6.89 -16.20
N TRP A 578 22.80 -5.76 -16.08
CA TRP A 578 23.25 -5.20 -14.80
C TRP A 578 22.17 -4.29 -14.19
N ASP A 579 22.11 -4.21 -12.86
CA ASP A 579 21.25 -3.23 -12.19
C ASP A 579 21.86 -1.82 -12.26
N ALA A 580 23.19 -1.73 -12.32
CA ALA A 580 23.92 -0.47 -12.45
C ALA A 580 25.39 -0.72 -12.88
N VAL A 581 26.05 0.35 -13.31
CA VAL A 581 27.47 0.38 -13.66
C VAL A 581 28.19 1.46 -12.86
N VAL A 582 29.46 1.25 -12.52
CA VAL A 582 30.34 2.28 -11.98
C VAL A 582 31.55 2.44 -12.89
N ILE A 583 31.78 3.65 -13.40
CA ILE A 583 33.01 4.02 -14.10
C ILE A 583 33.90 4.79 -13.11
N PRO A 584 35.04 4.26 -12.69
CA PRO A 584 35.93 4.97 -11.78
C PRO A 584 36.62 6.15 -12.50
N GLU A 585 37.09 7.11 -11.72
CA GLU A 585 37.91 8.23 -12.18
C GLU A 585 37.36 9.10 -13.33
N VAL A 586 36.03 9.20 -13.46
CA VAL A 586 35.42 10.15 -14.40
C VAL A 586 35.66 11.57 -13.90
N LYS A 587 36.05 12.46 -14.83
CA LYS A 587 36.31 13.85 -14.49
C LYS A 587 35.06 14.53 -13.97
N THR A 588 35.29 15.46 -13.04
CA THR A 588 34.25 16.29 -12.47
C THR A 588 34.77 17.67 -12.13
N MET A 589 33.83 18.60 -12.01
CA MET A 589 34.09 19.91 -11.44
C MET A 589 33.96 19.73 -9.94
N GLY A 590 35.08 19.77 -9.24
CA GLY A 590 35.06 19.80 -7.79
C GLY A 590 34.57 21.16 -7.33
N THR A 591 33.38 21.23 -6.74
CA THR A 591 32.97 22.45 -6.05
C THR A 591 33.70 22.52 -4.71
N GLU A 592 34.94 22.98 -4.74
CA GLU A 592 35.61 23.45 -3.52
C GLU A 592 35.14 24.85 -3.11
N LEU A 593 33.92 25.23 -3.51
CA LEU A 593 33.30 26.53 -3.28
C LEU A 593 33.52 26.99 -1.83
N TRP A 594 33.27 26.12 -0.85
CA TRP A 594 33.49 26.46 0.55
C TRP A 594 34.96 26.55 0.96
N GLY A 595 35.83 25.74 0.37
CA GLY A 595 37.28 25.82 0.60
C GLY A 595 37.86 27.13 0.08
N VAL A 596 37.47 27.50 -1.15
CA VAL A 596 37.86 28.74 -1.82
C VAL A 596 37.27 29.95 -1.12
N LEU A 597 35.95 29.97 -0.87
CA LEU A 597 35.29 31.03 -0.10
C LEU A 597 35.92 31.18 1.28
N TRP A 598 36.25 30.09 1.97
CA TRP A 598 36.90 30.17 3.28
C TRP A 598 38.33 30.70 3.21
N LYS A 599 39.08 30.37 2.16
CA LYS A 599 40.44 30.89 1.93
C LYS A 599 40.40 32.38 1.61
N ILE A 600 39.47 32.79 0.75
CA ILE A 600 39.17 34.20 0.43
C ILE A 600 38.74 34.94 1.69
N LEU A 601 37.83 34.40 2.49
CA LEU A 601 37.38 35.02 3.75
C LEU A 601 38.51 35.14 4.78
N LYS A 602 39.47 34.22 4.80
CA LYS A 602 40.64 34.28 5.71
C LYS A 602 41.68 35.31 5.29
N GLU A 603 41.83 35.51 3.99
CA GLU A 603 42.78 36.44 3.39
C GLU A 603 42.11 37.76 2.98
N TRP A 604 40.83 37.95 3.37
CA TRP A 604 39.95 39.00 2.86
C TRP A 604 40.56 40.40 2.97
N ASP A 605 41.14 40.72 4.12
CA ASP A 605 41.73 42.05 4.38
C ASP A 605 43.04 42.28 3.62
N SER A 606 43.62 41.23 3.02
CA SER A 606 44.89 41.27 2.28
C SER A 606 44.74 41.12 0.78
N LEU A 607 43.55 40.76 0.28
CA LEU A 607 43.27 40.60 -1.14
C LEU A 607 42.52 41.83 -1.65
N ASP A 608 42.95 42.37 -2.79
CA ASP A 608 42.13 43.36 -3.48
C ASP A 608 40.95 42.69 -4.21
N SER A 609 40.00 43.50 -4.68
CA SER A 609 38.81 43.00 -5.37
C SER A 609 39.13 42.18 -6.63
N GLN A 610 40.25 42.46 -7.28
CA GLN A 610 40.69 41.78 -8.49
C GLN A 610 41.35 40.44 -8.15
N GLU A 611 42.16 40.35 -7.10
CA GLU A 611 42.72 39.08 -6.60
C GLU A 611 41.66 38.14 -6.03
N ILE A 612 40.66 38.67 -5.30
CA ILE A 612 39.51 37.88 -4.85
C ILE A 612 38.82 37.28 -6.05
N LEU A 613 38.61 38.09 -7.09
CA LEU A 613 37.93 37.68 -8.29
C LEU A 613 38.72 36.65 -9.10
N GLU A 614 40.00 36.88 -9.34
CA GLU A 614 40.89 35.94 -10.02
C GLU A 614 40.88 34.60 -9.30
N ARG A 615 40.89 34.61 -7.97
CA ARG A 615 40.77 33.37 -7.16
C ARG A 615 39.38 32.73 -7.26
N LEU A 616 38.31 33.50 -7.34
CA LEU A 616 36.96 32.95 -7.56
C LEU A 616 36.87 32.31 -8.96
N LEU A 617 37.37 32.96 -10.00
CA LEU A 617 37.34 32.45 -11.37
C LEU A 617 38.27 31.26 -11.59
N ASP A 618 39.47 31.30 -10.99
CA ASP A 618 40.49 30.24 -11.14
C ASP A 618 40.16 29.02 -10.26
N GLN A 619 39.61 29.23 -9.05
CA GLN A 619 39.43 28.15 -8.08
C GLN A 619 37.98 27.68 -7.91
N ILE A 620 36.96 28.46 -8.34
CA ILE A 620 35.58 27.97 -8.41
C ILE A 620 35.31 27.55 -9.84
N PRO A 621 35.25 26.23 -10.13
CA PRO A 621 34.93 25.76 -11.46
C PRO A 621 33.46 26.11 -11.76
N LEU A 622 33.24 27.24 -12.43
CA LEU A 622 31.94 27.67 -12.94
C LEU A 622 31.47 26.79 -14.11
N GLY A 623 32.35 25.93 -14.62
CA GLY A 623 32.08 25.07 -15.78
C GLY A 623 31.96 25.83 -17.08
N LEU A 624 32.74 26.91 -17.18
CA LEU A 624 32.89 27.72 -18.39
C LEU A 624 34.12 27.31 -19.21
N SER A 625 34.94 26.38 -18.71
CA SER A 625 36.14 25.85 -19.37
C SER A 625 36.26 24.34 -19.16
N PRO A 626 36.72 23.58 -20.17
CA PRO A 626 37.13 22.18 -20.01
C PRO A 626 38.15 21.96 -18.88
N ASP A 627 38.99 22.95 -18.58
CA ASP A 627 40.06 22.84 -17.57
C ASP A 627 39.53 22.83 -16.13
N HIS A 628 38.27 23.27 -15.95
CA HIS A 628 37.56 23.16 -14.69
C HIS A 628 37.28 21.70 -14.28
N TYR A 629 37.40 20.76 -15.22
CA TYR A 629 37.23 19.34 -15.00
C TYR A 629 38.57 18.63 -14.79
N HIS A 630 39.11 18.77 -13.59
CA HIS A 630 40.38 18.15 -13.20
C HIS A 630 40.22 17.10 -12.09
N ARG A 631 39.17 17.18 -11.26
CA ARG A 631 38.93 16.16 -10.22
C ARG A 631 38.39 14.89 -10.85
N LYS A 632 38.70 13.75 -10.25
CA LYS A 632 38.25 12.44 -10.70
C LYS A 632 37.37 11.80 -9.63
N LYS A 633 36.17 11.37 -10.00
CA LYS A 633 35.21 10.68 -9.14
C LYS A 633 34.56 9.51 -9.87
N PRO A 634 34.15 8.45 -9.17
CA PRO A 634 33.35 7.40 -9.79
C PRO A 634 32.03 7.98 -10.30
N LEU A 635 31.63 7.60 -11.51
CA LEU A 635 30.31 7.85 -12.07
C LEU A 635 29.46 6.60 -11.86
N PHE A 636 28.41 6.73 -11.06
CA PHE A 636 27.42 5.68 -10.84
C PHE A 636 26.28 5.83 -11.85
N ILE A 637 26.15 4.86 -12.73
CA ILE A 637 25.18 4.84 -13.83
C ILE A 637 24.09 3.82 -13.48
N LEU A 638 22.85 4.27 -13.51
CA LEU A 638 21.67 3.44 -13.29
C LEU A 638 20.50 4.02 -14.09
N HIS A 639 19.45 3.23 -14.30
CA HIS A 639 18.28 3.71 -15.01
C HIS A 639 17.35 4.50 -14.06
N GLY A 640 16.76 5.59 -14.56
CA GLY A 640 16.06 6.58 -13.74
C GLY A 640 14.88 6.00 -12.97
N HIS A 641 14.12 5.09 -13.57
CA HIS A 641 12.99 4.41 -12.94
C HIS A 641 13.30 3.59 -11.68
N GLN A 642 14.58 3.31 -11.40
CA GLN A 642 15.00 2.73 -10.12
C GLN A 642 14.90 3.74 -8.96
N LEU A 643 14.84 5.04 -9.26
CA LEU A 643 14.67 6.16 -8.34
C LEU A 643 13.26 6.73 -8.35
N ASP A 644 12.47 6.42 -9.39
CA ASP A 644 11.09 6.87 -9.51
C ASP A 644 10.22 6.36 -8.40
N PHE A 645 9.34 7.26 -7.97
CA PHE A 645 8.38 6.93 -6.95
C PHE A 645 7.25 6.03 -7.47
N TRP A 646 6.84 6.16 -8.75
CA TRP A 646 5.69 5.45 -9.31
C TRP A 646 6.06 4.19 -10.09
N ASN A 647 7.26 4.12 -10.68
CA ASN A 647 7.67 3.04 -11.57
C ASN A 647 8.77 2.12 -10.99
N CYS A 648 9.04 2.21 -9.69
CA CYS A 648 9.91 1.23 -9.02
C CYS A 648 9.18 -0.12 -8.85
N ASP A 649 9.92 -1.21 -8.59
CA ASP A 649 9.39 -2.58 -8.40
C ASP A 649 8.19 -2.69 -7.44
N GLU A 650 8.04 -1.76 -6.50
CA GLU A 650 7.00 -1.73 -5.46
C GLU A 650 5.69 -1.16 -5.98
N HIS A 651 5.82 -0.20 -6.88
CA HIS A 651 4.75 0.63 -7.39
C HIS A 651 4.56 0.43 -8.88
N ASN A 652 5.31 -0.47 -9.54
CA ASN A 652 5.19 -0.72 -10.98
C ASN A 652 3.74 -0.96 -11.43
N TYR A 653 2.92 -1.65 -10.61
CA TYR A 653 1.48 -1.77 -10.87
C TYR A 653 0.73 -0.44 -10.81
N LEU A 654 1.06 0.43 -9.86
CA LEU A 654 0.53 1.79 -9.78
C LEU A 654 1.01 2.64 -10.95
N GLY A 655 2.30 2.62 -11.27
CA GLY A 655 2.86 3.28 -12.46
C GLY A 655 2.11 2.84 -13.72
N LYS A 656 2.04 1.53 -13.98
CA LYS A 656 1.22 0.93 -15.06
C LYS A 656 -0.24 1.39 -15.02
N ALA A 657 -0.87 1.43 -13.86
CA ALA A 657 -2.26 1.83 -13.71
C ALA A 657 -2.49 3.32 -14.02
N ILE A 658 -1.58 4.19 -13.58
CA ILE A 658 -1.62 5.63 -13.87
C ILE A 658 -1.35 5.86 -15.35
N THR A 659 -0.31 5.23 -15.89
CA THR A 659 0.02 5.35 -17.30
C THR A 659 -1.13 4.85 -18.17
N ARG A 660 -1.71 3.68 -17.89
CA ARG A 660 -2.84 3.15 -18.67
C ARG A 660 -4.15 3.92 -18.46
N GLY A 661 -4.43 4.36 -17.25
CA GLY A 661 -5.71 4.98 -16.88
C GLY A 661 -5.77 6.48 -17.14
N ILE A 662 -4.60 7.15 -17.20
CA ILE A 662 -4.50 8.62 -17.24
C ILE A 662 -3.56 9.08 -18.33
N ALA A 663 -2.30 8.60 -18.35
CA ALA A 663 -1.32 9.08 -19.33
C ALA A 663 -1.74 8.70 -20.75
N PHE A 664 -2.05 7.43 -21.01
CA PHE A 664 -2.42 6.95 -22.34
C PHE A 664 -3.67 7.65 -22.92
N PRO A 665 -4.78 7.85 -22.17
CA PRO A 665 -5.87 8.71 -22.63
C PRO A 665 -5.50 10.18 -22.78
N ALA A 666 -4.64 10.73 -21.91
CA ALA A 666 -4.18 12.11 -22.01
C ALA A 666 -3.30 12.30 -23.26
N ASP A 667 -2.32 11.43 -23.47
CA ASP A 667 -1.42 11.42 -24.64
C ASP A 667 -2.23 11.26 -25.94
N GLY A 668 -3.29 10.44 -25.95
CA GLY A 668 -4.21 10.33 -27.08
C GLY A 668 -5.04 11.60 -27.34
N VAL A 669 -5.39 12.36 -26.30
CA VAL A 669 -6.04 13.68 -26.43
C VAL A 669 -5.03 14.76 -26.83
N ASP A 670 -3.79 14.65 -26.38
CA ASP A 670 -2.67 15.54 -26.67
C ASP A 670 -2.17 15.37 -28.13
N ALA A 671 -2.24 14.17 -28.70
CA ALA A 671 -1.95 13.93 -30.12
C ALA A 671 -2.91 14.68 -31.06
N LEU A 672 -4.16 14.93 -30.63
CA LEU A 672 -5.22 15.55 -31.43
C LEU A 672 -4.84 16.98 -31.93
N PRO A 673 -4.32 17.90 -31.09
CA PRO A 673 -3.81 19.20 -31.52
C PRO A 673 -2.71 19.16 -32.60
N TYR A 674 -1.82 18.16 -32.59
CA TYR A 674 -0.76 18.01 -33.61
C TYR A 674 -1.34 17.59 -34.96
N TYR A 675 -2.32 16.68 -34.98
CA TYR A 675 -3.05 16.33 -36.21
C TYR A 675 -3.84 17.50 -36.79
N LEU A 676 -4.27 18.44 -35.95
CA LEU A 676 -4.99 19.63 -36.38
C LEU A 676 -4.05 20.71 -36.98
N LYS A 677 -2.73 20.55 -36.95
CA LYS A 677 -1.68 21.43 -37.53
C LYS A 677 -1.74 22.93 -37.17
N GLY A 678 -2.64 23.35 -36.28
CA GLY A 678 -2.87 24.77 -35.99
C GLY A 678 -3.93 25.40 -36.89
N ILE A 679 -4.29 26.65 -36.58
CA ILE A 679 -5.04 27.48 -37.54
C ILE A 679 -3.99 28.13 -38.44
N ASP A 680 -4.00 27.75 -39.71
CA ASP A 680 -2.99 28.13 -40.70
C ASP A 680 -3.55 29.19 -41.68
N TRP A 681 -2.76 30.21 -42.00
CA TRP A 681 -3.06 31.17 -43.07
C TRP A 681 -1.84 31.23 -44.00
N ASP A 682 -2.03 30.83 -45.26
CA ASP A 682 -0.96 30.75 -46.27
C ASP A 682 0.25 29.86 -45.90
N GLY A 683 0.03 28.80 -45.11
CA GLY A 683 1.07 27.84 -44.78
C GLY A 683 2.08 28.34 -43.73
N ASN A 684 1.75 29.42 -43.02
CA ASN A 684 2.40 29.81 -41.78
C ASN A 684 1.41 29.77 -40.61
N PRO A 685 1.57 28.85 -39.65
CA PRO A 685 0.59 28.65 -38.61
C PRO A 685 0.46 29.89 -37.73
N LEU A 686 -0.73 30.48 -37.74
CA LEU A 686 -1.12 31.68 -36.98
C LEU A 686 -1.14 31.39 -35.48
N ILE A 687 -1.50 30.15 -35.11
CA ILE A 687 -1.38 29.58 -33.77
C ILE A 687 -0.88 28.14 -33.90
N LYS A 688 0.37 27.90 -33.48
CA LYS A 688 0.91 26.56 -33.30
C LYS A 688 0.42 26.00 -31.97
N PHE A 689 -0.67 25.22 -31.98
CA PHE A 689 -1.19 24.61 -30.75
C PHE A 689 -0.14 23.75 -30.03
N GLY A 690 0.81 23.15 -30.78
CA GLY A 690 1.96 22.45 -30.21
C GLY A 690 2.82 23.32 -29.27
N ASP A 691 3.10 24.57 -29.64
CA ASP A 691 3.92 25.49 -28.82
C ASP A 691 3.21 25.94 -27.54
N ILE A 692 1.88 25.99 -27.57
CA ILE A 692 1.05 26.35 -26.41
C ILE A 692 0.96 25.16 -25.47
N LEU A 693 0.63 23.98 -26.00
CA LEU A 693 0.33 22.80 -25.19
C LEU A 693 1.58 22.10 -24.66
N ALA A 694 2.71 22.13 -25.38
CA ALA A 694 4.00 21.63 -24.89
C ALA A 694 4.45 22.29 -23.58
N LYS A 695 3.86 23.43 -23.20
CA LYS A 695 4.12 24.11 -21.92
C LYS A 695 3.18 23.68 -20.78
N ILE A 696 2.13 22.90 -21.07
CA ILE A 696 1.00 22.65 -20.15
C ILE A 696 0.83 21.17 -19.83
N THR A 697 1.34 20.25 -20.67
CA THR A 697 1.21 18.82 -20.39
C THR A 697 2.31 18.36 -19.42
N PRO A 698 1.95 17.60 -18.38
CA PRO A 698 2.92 16.99 -17.47
C PRO A 698 3.62 15.77 -18.07
N TRP A 699 3.23 15.36 -19.27
CA TRP A 699 3.79 14.27 -20.06
C TRP A 699 4.37 14.93 -21.30
N ASP A 700 5.70 15.07 -21.32
CA ASP A 700 6.43 15.74 -22.39
C ASP A 700 6.06 15.08 -23.73
N TYR A 701 5.36 15.85 -24.58
CA TYR A 701 4.93 15.46 -25.93
C TYR A 701 6.05 14.77 -26.71
N TRP A 702 5.68 13.80 -27.55
CA TRP A 702 6.60 13.19 -28.52
C TRP A 702 6.77 14.07 -29.73
N PRO A 703 7.88 14.80 -29.82
CA PRO A 703 7.98 15.83 -30.82
C PRO A 703 8.34 15.22 -32.17
N PRO A 704 7.73 15.72 -33.26
CA PRO A 704 8.18 15.40 -34.60
C PRO A 704 9.63 15.85 -34.82
N GLU A 705 10.25 15.32 -35.87
CA GLU A 705 11.68 15.51 -36.16
C GLU A 705 12.13 16.97 -36.21
N ASP A 706 11.31 17.86 -36.76
CA ASP A 706 11.60 19.29 -36.82
C ASP A 706 11.68 19.93 -35.43
N PHE A 707 10.74 19.58 -34.53
CA PHE A 707 10.79 20.04 -33.15
C PHE A 707 11.93 19.40 -32.37
N ALA A 708 12.21 18.11 -32.59
CA ALA A 708 13.31 17.43 -31.92
C ALA A 708 14.66 18.06 -32.26
N LEU A 709 14.89 18.37 -33.54
CA LEU A 709 16.07 19.09 -34.01
C LEU A 709 16.11 20.52 -33.47
N ASP A 710 14.99 21.24 -33.50
CA ASP A 710 14.91 22.61 -32.94
C ASP A 710 15.18 22.61 -31.43
N LEU A 711 14.62 21.67 -30.68
CA LEU A 711 14.93 21.55 -29.26
C LEU A 711 16.39 21.17 -29.05
N SER A 712 16.94 20.26 -29.85
CA SER A 712 18.37 19.91 -29.77
C SER A 712 19.25 21.13 -29.94
N ARG A 713 18.93 21.99 -30.92
CA ARG A 713 19.61 23.28 -31.14
C ARG A 713 19.33 24.28 -30.02
N ARG A 714 18.13 24.32 -29.46
CA ARG A 714 17.81 25.21 -28.33
C ARG A 714 18.54 24.79 -27.07
N ILE A 715 18.65 23.49 -26.81
CA ILE A 715 19.43 22.91 -25.72
C ILE A 715 20.92 23.19 -25.97
N GLU A 716 21.39 22.99 -27.20
CA GLU A 716 22.74 23.32 -27.65
C GLU A 716 23.13 24.77 -27.33
N ASN A 717 22.18 25.68 -27.51
CA ASN A 717 22.35 27.12 -27.29
C ASN A 717 21.67 27.63 -26.00
N MET A 718 21.31 26.73 -25.06
CA MET A 718 20.54 27.11 -23.88
C MET A 718 21.42 27.92 -22.93
N GLU A 719 20.96 29.12 -22.56
CA GLU A 719 21.61 29.96 -21.55
C GLU A 719 21.74 29.22 -20.20
N GLU A 720 22.87 29.44 -19.52
CA GLU A 720 23.22 28.80 -18.25
C GLU A 720 22.10 28.90 -17.19
N ILE A 721 21.42 30.05 -17.11
CA ILE A 721 20.37 30.34 -16.11
C ILE A 721 19.09 29.51 -16.30
N ASN A 722 18.87 28.97 -17.50
CA ASN A 722 17.68 28.18 -17.84
C ASN A 722 17.90 26.67 -17.59
N ARG A 723 19.12 26.26 -17.22
CA ARG A 723 19.50 24.86 -17.00
C ARG A 723 19.16 24.42 -15.58
N LYS A 724 17.88 24.25 -15.32
CA LYS A 724 17.36 23.84 -14.00
C LYS A 724 16.97 22.37 -14.03
N LEU A 725 17.13 21.69 -12.89
CA LEU A 725 16.55 20.37 -12.67
C LEU A 725 15.06 20.42 -12.97
N GLN A 726 14.58 19.45 -13.74
CA GLN A 726 13.18 19.30 -14.10
C GLN A 726 12.56 18.27 -13.15
N ASP A 727 11.77 18.75 -12.19
CA ASP A 727 10.91 17.88 -11.40
C ASP A 727 9.53 17.84 -12.05
N SER A 728 9.11 16.66 -12.51
CA SER A 728 7.78 16.40 -13.04
C SER A 728 6.93 15.65 -12.01
N LEU A 729 5.66 15.38 -12.35
CA LEU A 729 4.82 14.52 -11.52
C LEU A 729 5.36 13.08 -11.48
N SER A 730 5.93 12.60 -12.58
CA SER A 730 6.43 11.22 -12.75
C SER A 730 7.82 11.03 -12.15
N PHE A 731 8.68 12.04 -12.20
CA PHE A 731 10.07 11.93 -11.77
C PHE A 731 10.58 13.19 -11.06
N SER A 732 11.44 13.00 -10.04
CA SER A 732 12.15 14.11 -9.39
C SER A 732 13.65 14.03 -9.67
N GLU A 733 14.11 14.81 -10.65
CA GLU A 733 15.54 14.99 -10.92
C GLU A 733 16.26 15.59 -9.71
N THR A 734 15.61 16.49 -8.96
CA THR A 734 16.18 17.06 -7.72
C THR A 734 16.58 15.96 -6.75
N PHE A 735 15.74 14.95 -6.60
CA PHE A 735 16.02 13.86 -5.68
C PHE A 735 17.16 12.96 -6.18
N ALA A 736 17.20 12.66 -7.48
CA ALA A 736 18.30 11.93 -8.09
C ALA A 736 19.63 12.69 -7.97
N ALA A 737 19.62 14.01 -8.16
CA ALA A 737 20.77 14.88 -8.01
C ALA A 737 21.32 14.96 -6.58
N LEU A 738 20.47 14.73 -5.57
CA LEU A 738 20.87 14.69 -4.17
C LEU A 738 21.35 13.31 -3.71
N LEU A 739 20.99 12.23 -4.40
CA LEU A 739 21.41 10.86 -4.04
C LEU A 739 22.94 10.71 -3.83
N PRO A 740 23.82 11.27 -4.69
CA PRO A 740 25.27 11.23 -4.49
C PRO A 740 25.76 11.69 -3.11
N VAL A 741 25.06 12.63 -2.48
CA VAL A 741 25.40 13.18 -1.15
C VAL A 741 25.33 12.09 -0.08
N PHE A 742 24.45 11.12 -0.24
CA PHE A 742 24.15 10.09 0.76
C PHE A 742 24.88 8.77 0.52
N LEU A 743 25.46 8.57 -0.66
CA LEU A 743 26.14 7.34 -1.04
C LEU A 743 27.62 7.36 -0.61
N LYS A 744 28.14 6.17 -0.30
CA LYS A 744 29.58 5.93 -0.09
C LYS A 744 30.18 5.26 -1.31
N TYR A 745 31.49 5.39 -1.46
CA TYR A 745 32.24 4.58 -2.43
C TYR A 745 33.61 4.21 -1.89
N LYS A 746 33.90 2.91 -1.86
CA LYS A 746 35.10 2.32 -1.26
C LYS A 746 35.40 2.90 0.13
N GLY A 747 34.36 3.01 0.96
CA GLY A 747 34.44 3.50 2.33
C GLY A 747 34.56 5.02 2.51
N LYS A 748 34.66 5.82 1.43
CA LYS A 748 34.55 7.28 1.53
C LYS A 748 33.12 7.66 1.92
N GLY A 749 32.98 8.41 3.00
CA GLY A 749 31.71 8.76 3.61
C GLY A 749 30.85 9.72 2.78
N PRO A 750 29.53 9.81 3.08
CA PRO A 750 28.65 10.79 2.47
C PRO A 750 29.11 12.22 2.76
N SER A 751 28.96 13.12 1.79
CA SER A 751 29.35 14.53 1.90
C SER A 751 28.43 15.38 1.05
N LEU A 752 27.86 16.43 1.65
CA LEU A 752 27.01 17.40 0.96
C LEU A 752 27.81 18.29 0.00
N ILE A 753 29.09 18.52 0.33
CA ILE A 753 29.95 19.47 -0.38
C ILE A 753 30.75 18.76 -1.47
N ASP A 754 31.19 17.54 -1.20
CA ASP A 754 32.02 16.77 -2.11
C ASP A 754 31.49 15.33 -2.18
N PRO A 755 30.37 15.10 -2.87
CA PRO A 755 29.76 13.77 -2.97
C PRO A 755 30.79 12.72 -3.38
N ALA A 756 30.77 11.54 -2.75
CA ALA A 756 31.74 10.49 -3.02
C ALA A 756 31.64 9.94 -4.45
N VAL A 757 30.47 10.11 -5.07
CA VAL A 757 30.14 9.64 -6.41
C VAL A 757 29.51 10.76 -7.23
N GLN A 758 29.52 10.60 -8.55
CA GLN A 758 28.64 11.30 -9.48
C GLN A 758 27.52 10.33 -9.87
N ILE A 759 26.39 10.83 -10.34
CA ILE A 759 25.30 9.99 -10.83
C ILE A 759 24.97 10.33 -12.28
N LEU A 760 24.71 9.30 -13.08
CA LEU A 760 24.09 9.43 -14.38
C LEU A 760 22.85 8.57 -14.38
N ILE A 761 21.73 9.16 -14.78
CA ILE A 761 20.52 8.41 -15.07
C ILE A 761 20.16 8.52 -16.54
N GLY A 762 19.31 7.62 -17.00
CA GLY A 762 18.56 7.77 -18.23
C GLY A 762 17.13 7.41 -17.90
N HIS A 763 16.21 8.32 -18.21
CA HIS A 763 14.76 8.12 -18.12
C HIS A 763 14.03 9.41 -18.50
N THR A 764 14.49 10.57 -18.00
CA THR A 764 13.76 11.81 -18.28
C THR A 764 13.92 12.17 -19.76
N HIS A 765 12.85 12.68 -20.35
CA HIS A 765 12.82 12.98 -21.78
C HIS A 765 13.73 14.15 -22.14
N TYR A 766 14.23 14.88 -21.14
CA TYR A 766 15.06 16.05 -21.31
C TYR A 766 16.53 15.73 -20.97
N PRO A 767 17.41 15.61 -21.97
CA PRO A 767 18.82 15.35 -21.74
C PRO A 767 19.46 16.57 -21.04
N GLN A 768 20.25 16.30 -20.00
CA GLN A 768 20.88 17.34 -19.20
C GLN A 768 22.29 16.94 -18.78
N SER A 769 23.23 17.85 -18.97
CA SER A 769 24.55 17.75 -18.34
C SER A 769 24.62 18.78 -17.21
N ARG A 770 24.74 18.28 -15.98
CA ARG A 770 24.98 19.08 -14.76
C ARG A 770 24.08 20.29 -14.60
N PRO A 771 22.77 20.05 -14.48
CA PRO A 771 21.85 21.12 -14.20
C PRO A 771 22.16 21.82 -12.88
N HIS A 772 21.58 22.99 -12.73
CA HIS A 772 21.62 23.74 -11.50
C HIS A 772 20.49 23.33 -10.57
N LEU A 773 20.85 23.09 -9.32
CA LEU A 773 19.87 23.01 -8.24
C LEU A 773 19.42 24.43 -7.89
N ASN A 774 18.15 24.72 -8.11
CA ASN A 774 17.57 25.99 -7.70
C ASN A 774 17.28 25.98 -6.19
N LEU A 775 18.16 26.61 -5.40
CA LEU A 775 18.01 26.70 -3.95
C LEU A 775 16.91 27.68 -3.50
N HIS A 776 16.38 28.50 -4.41
CA HIS A 776 15.34 29.50 -4.11
C HIS A 776 14.06 28.86 -3.53
N GLY A 777 13.71 27.66 -3.99
CA GLY A 777 12.58 26.90 -3.42
C GLY A 777 12.88 26.25 -2.08
N LEU A 778 14.15 25.99 -1.76
CA LEU A 778 14.59 25.27 -0.56
C LEU A 778 14.75 26.18 0.66
N ILE A 779 15.12 27.45 0.45
CA ILE A 779 15.36 28.43 1.51
C ILE A 779 14.29 29.51 1.40
N SER A 780 13.19 29.34 2.12
CA SER A 780 11.99 30.18 2.06
C SER A 780 12.15 31.62 2.60
N SER A 781 13.34 32.19 2.60
CA SER A 781 13.58 33.51 3.19
C SER A 781 14.56 34.35 2.34
N GLY A 782 13.99 35.01 1.34
CA GLY A 782 14.57 36.18 0.67
C GLY A 782 15.07 35.92 -0.74
N ASP A 783 14.84 36.90 -1.63
CA ASP A 783 15.31 37.00 -3.02
C ASP A 783 16.85 37.03 -3.18
N LEU A 784 17.60 36.53 -2.19
CA LEU A 784 18.97 36.94 -1.90
C LEU A 784 20.02 35.87 -2.24
N VAL A 785 19.61 34.69 -2.69
CA VAL A 785 20.53 33.69 -3.25
C VAL A 785 19.82 33.01 -4.43
N GLU A 786 19.83 33.65 -5.61
CA GLU A 786 19.81 32.93 -6.90
C GLU A 786 21.15 32.18 -7.11
N GLY A 787 21.65 31.53 -6.06
CA GLY A 787 22.86 30.73 -6.09
C GLY A 787 22.53 29.42 -6.76
N MET A 788 22.77 29.36 -8.06
CA MET A 788 22.69 28.14 -8.84
C MET A 788 23.88 27.24 -8.49
N VAL A 789 23.61 26.08 -7.86
CA VAL A 789 24.66 25.09 -7.54
C VAL A 789 24.61 23.99 -8.59
N LYS A 790 25.67 23.84 -9.38
CA LYS A 790 25.82 22.68 -10.28
C LYS A 790 25.87 21.39 -9.47
N VAL A 791 24.99 20.46 -9.81
CA VAL A 791 24.95 19.14 -9.15
C VAL A 791 25.83 18.13 -9.88
N SER A 792 26.31 17.11 -9.16
CA SER A 792 27.07 15.98 -9.72
C SER A 792 26.15 14.95 -10.39
N TYR A 793 25.29 15.42 -11.28
CA TYR A 793 24.20 14.69 -11.93
C TYR A 793 24.26 14.85 -13.44
N PHE A 794 24.04 13.76 -14.16
CA PHE A 794 23.90 13.72 -15.60
C PHE A 794 22.63 12.96 -15.98
N ASN A 795 22.08 13.34 -17.12
CA ASN A 795 20.94 12.68 -17.71
C ASN A 795 21.16 12.53 -19.21
N SER A 796 21.22 11.30 -19.70
CA SER A 796 21.39 11.02 -21.13
C SER A 796 20.17 11.39 -21.96
N GLY A 797 19.02 11.66 -21.34
CA GLY A 797 17.75 11.84 -22.02
C GLY A 797 17.16 10.52 -22.53
N SER A 798 16.09 10.62 -23.31
CA SER A 798 15.52 9.49 -24.04
C SER A 798 16.09 9.39 -25.45
N GLY A 799 16.91 8.37 -25.71
CA GLY A 799 17.63 8.23 -26.98
C GLY A 799 16.76 7.74 -28.14
N GLY A 800 15.68 7.01 -27.86
CA GLY A 800 14.82 6.41 -28.88
C GLY A 800 13.58 7.20 -29.24
N TRP A 801 13.11 8.08 -28.37
CA TRP A 801 11.76 8.70 -28.50
C TRP A 801 11.72 9.98 -29.32
N TRP A 802 12.84 10.71 -29.42
CA TRP A 802 12.91 11.96 -30.18
C TRP A 802 13.10 11.64 -31.65
N GLU A 803 12.05 11.73 -32.48
CA GLU A 803 12.15 11.40 -33.90
C GLU A 803 13.26 12.24 -34.56
N GLY A 804 14.15 11.60 -35.33
CA GLY A 804 15.27 12.26 -35.99
C GLY A 804 16.47 12.60 -35.12
N VAL A 805 16.47 12.28 -33.82
CA VAL A 805 17.60 12.56 -32.91
C VAL A 805 17.86 11.41 -31.93
N VAL A 806 19.13 11.03 -31.76
CA VAL A 806 19.56 10.07 -30.72
C VAL A 806 20.59 10.73 -29.81
N TRP A 807 20.31 10.73 -28.51
CA TRP A 807 21.12 11.35 -27.47
C TRP A 807 22.02 10.36 -26.75
N ALA A 808 23.19 10.81 -26.29
CA ALA A 808 24.06 10.01 -25.44
C ALA A 808 24.96 10.88 -24.55
N VAL A 809 25.54 10.27 -23.52
CA VAL A 809 26.67 10.84 -22.80
C VAL A 809 27.97 10.17 -23.27
N GLU A 810 28.87 10.98 -23.82
CA GLU A 810 30.22 10.60 -24.20
C GLU A 810 31.18 10.79 -23.03
N ILE A 811 32.02 9.80 -22.74
CA ILE A 811 33.19 9.95 -21.86
C ILE A 811 34.42 9.59 -22.67
N THR A 812 35.22 10.60 -23.00
CA THR A 812 36.47 10.44 -23.77
C THR A 812 37.57 9.77 -22.94
N GLU A 813 38.71 9.47 -23.57
CA GLU A 813 39.90 8.91 -22.90
C GLU A 813 40.45 9.80 -21.78
N LYS A 814 40.18 11.11 -21.86
CA LYS A 814 40.48 12.09 -20.81
C LYS A 814 39.58 11.95 -19.58
N GLY A 815 38.54 11.14 -19.66
CA GLY A 815 37.53 10.96 -18.62
C GLY A 815 36.50 12.08 -18.53
N GLN A 816 36.47 13.00 -19.50
CA GLN A 816 35.52 14.11 -19.52
C GLN A 816 34.14 13.63 -20.00
N PRO A 817 33.09 13.69 -19.17
CA PRO A 817 31.72 13.46 -19.62
C PRO A 817 31.20 14.67 -20.42
N ARG A 818 30.45 14.39 -21.48
CA ARG A 818 29.83 15.39 -22.38
C ARG A 818 28.51 14.84 -22.90
N LEU A 819 27.50 15.68 -23.01
CA LEU A 819 26.30 15.32 -23.76
C LEU A 819 26.61 15.40 -25.26
N VAL A 820 26.02 14.52 -26.05
CA VAL A 820 26.14 14.49 -27.51
C VAL A 820 24.83 14.02 -28.12
N TYR A 821 24.61 14.34 -29.40
CA TYR A 821 23.50 13.77 -30.17
C TYR A 821 23.92 13.41 -31.60
N TRP A 822 23.10 12.60 -32.25
CA TRP A 822 23.15 12.33 -33.68
C TRP A 822 21.80 12.67 -34.31
N ASP A 823 21.84 13.16 -35.54
CA ASP A 823 20.70 13.28 -36.44
C ASP A 823 20.91 12.41 -37.69
N ARG A 824 19.97 12.46 -38.65
CA ARG A 824 20.04 11.65 -39.90
C ARG A 824 21.27 11.93 -40.76
N ASN A 825 21.89 13.10 -40.64
CA ASN A 825 23.03 13.51 -41.44
C ASN A 825 24.36 13.33 -40.70
N SER A 826 24.31 12.96 -39.42
CA SER A 826 25.50 12.78 -38.58
C SER A 826 26.27 11.51 -38.92
N SER A 827 27.54 11.68 -39.29
CA SER A 827 28.52 10.59 -39.33
C SER A 827 29.36 10.50 -38.04
N SER A 828 29.27 11.51 -37.18
CA SER A 828 29.93 11.65 -35.89
C SER A 828 29.01 12.40 -34.92
N PRO A 829 29.18 12.25 -33.59
CA PRO A 829 28.35 12.96 -32.63
C PRO A 829 28.47 14.47 -32.80
N HIS A 830 27.33 15.16 -32.73
CA HIS A 830 27.29 16.60 -32.49
C HIS A 830 27.57 16.84 -31.02
N LEU A 831 28.64 17.58 -30.74
CA LEU A 831 28.96 17.96 -29.40
C LEU A 831 27.97 19.02 -28.94
N MET A 832 27.39 18.76 -27.79
CA MET A 832 26.57 19.71 -27.08
C MET A 832 27.47 20.59 -26.23
N SER A 833 28.16 21.49 -26.92
CA SER A 833 29.40 22.13 -26.48
C SER A 833 29.23 23.30 -25.51
N TRP A 834 28.02 23.53 -25.00
CA TRP A 834 27.73 24.68 -24.13
C TRP A 834 28.44 24.67 -22.76
N GLU A 835 28.92 23.52 -22.28
CA GLU A 835 29.76 23.47 -21.07
C GLU A 835 31.21 23.91 -21.35
N LEU A 836 31.59 24.05 -22.62
CA LEU A 836 32.96 24.31 -23.05
C LEU A 836 33.10 25.58 -23.88
N HIS A 837 31.98 26.14 -24.38
CA HIS A 837 31.92 27.50 -24.89
C HIS A 837 31.49 28.41 -23.75
N ALA A 838 32.45 29.04 -23.07
CA ALA A 838 32.16 30.33 -22.49
C ALA A 838 31.61 31.20 -23.64
N PRO A 839 30.42 31.80 -23.52
CA PRO A 839 30.08 32.94 -24.38
C PRO A 839 31.27 33.93 -24.36
N GLU A 840 31.34 34.84 -25.33
CA GLU A 840 32.04 36.10 -25.06
C GLU A 840 31.24 36.83 -23.97
N ILE A 841 31.39 36.34 -22.74
CA ILE A 841 30.88 36.98 -21.54
C ILE A 841 31.69 38.26 -21.52
N ASP A 842 31.01 39.41 -21.59
CA ASP A 842 31.61 40.65 -21.14
C ASP A 842 31.87 40.43 -19.65
N TRP A 843 33.06 39.93 -19.36
CA TRP A 843 33.48 39.66 -18.02
C TRP A 843 33.34 40.95 -17.23
N GLN A 844 33.63 42.12 -17.80
CA GLN A 844 33.45 43.36 -17.07
C GLN A 844 31.99 43.59 -16.63
N GLU A 845 30.98 43.29 -17.45
CA GLU A 845 29.57 43.41 -17.05
C GLU A 845 29.18 42.40 -15.96
N TYR A 846 29.57 41.12 -16.11
CA TYR A 846 29.29 40.10 -15.10
C TYR A 846 30.04 40.35 -13.80
N LEU A 847 31.26 40.85 -13.91
CA LEU A 847 32.12 41.28 -12.81
C LEU A 847 31.56 42.52 -12.14
N ASP A 848 31.04 43.49 -12.88
CA ASP A 848 30.37 44.65 -12.33
C ASP A 848 29.05 44.24 -11.66
N ALA A 849 28.35 43.22 -12.16
CA ALA A 849 27.17 42.65 -11.50
C ALA A 849 27.51 41.90 -10.22
N ILE A 850 28.57 41.06 -10.21
CA ILE A 850 29.07 40.37 -9.02
C ILE A 850 29.64 41.37 -8.01
N LYS A 851 30.42 42.34 -8.48
CA LYS A 851 31.00 43.40 -7.67
C LYS A 851 29.90 44.27 -7.11
N LYS A 852 28.89 44.67 -7.89
CA LYS A 852 27.71 45.38 -7.40
C LYS A 852 26.86 44.52 -6.47
N PHE A 853 26.75 43.22 -6.70
CA PHE A 853 26.13 42.30 -5.74
C PHE A 853 26.90 42.30 -4.43
N PHE A 854 28.21 42.11 -4.45
CA PHE A 854 29.05 42.13 -3.26
C PHE A 854 29.11 43.52 -2.63
N GLU A 855 29.25 44.61 -3.37
CA GLU A 855 29.20 46.00 -2.89
C GLU A 855 27.83 46.30 -2.30
N ASN A 856 26.72 45.87 -2.91
CA ASN A 856 25.39 45.98 -2.31
C ASN A 856 25.25 45.10 -1.08
N GLN A 857 25.84 43.89 -1.07
CA GLN A 857 25.89 43.01 0.08
C GLN A 857 26.87 43.49 1.15
N PHE A 858 27.90 44.28 0.84
CA PHE A 858 28.92 44.79 1.76
C PHE A 858 28.61 46.22 2.17
N GLU A 859 27.78 46.93 1.45
CA GLU A 859 27.11 48.13 1.90
C GLU A 859 25.90 47.72 2.72
N TRP A 860 25.15 46.67 2.35
CA TRP A 860 24.09 46.12 3.21
C TRP A 860 24.64 45.40 4.43
N VAL A 861 25.60 44.48 4.31
CA VAL A 861 26.31 43.86 5.43
C VAL A 861 27.19 44.90 6.08
N GLY A 862 27.89 45.80 5.42
CA GLY A 862 28.70 46.81 6.12
C GLY A 862 27.86 47.84 6.87
N LYS A 863 26.72 48.29 6.34
CA LYS A 863 25.81 49.23 7.00
C LYS A 863 24.92 48.53 8.01
N ASN A 864 24.44 47.31 7.75
CA ASN A 864 23.72 46.51 8.75
C ASN A 864 24.65 45.82 9.75
N LEU A 865 25.89 45.48 9.45
CA LEU A 865 26.89 44.96 10.38
C LEU A 865 27.51 46.12 11.14
N LYS A 866 27.70 47.31 10.57
CA LYS A 866 28.07 48.51 11.34
C LYS A 866 26.91 49.00 12.19
N GLU A 867 25.66 49.03 11.71
CA GLU A 867 24.49 49.33 12.54
C GLU A 867 24.19 48.18 13.53
N LEU A 868 24.41 46.91 13.17
CA LEU A 868 24.30 45.77 14.09
C LEU A 868 25.47 45.73 15.05
N LEU A 869 26.69 46.15 14.71
CA LEU A 869 27.89 46.26 15.55
C LEU A 869 27.92 47.56 16.36
N GLU A 870 27.26 48.63 15.93
CA GLU A 870 27.06 49.88 16.67
C GLU A 870 25.83 49.75 17.58
N SER A 871 24.79 49.01 17.15
CA SER A 871 23.69 48.53 18.00
C SER A 871 24.15 47.42 18.93
N LEU A 872 25.01 46.50 18.50
CA LEU A 872 25.69 45.53 19.39
C LEU A 872 26.65 46.29 20.28
N ALA A 873 27.49 47.22 19.83
CA ALA A 873 28.44 47.94 20.69
C ALA A 873 27.73 48.90 21.64
N SER A 874 26.59 49.47 21.25
CA SER A 874 25.68 50.24 22.13
C SER A 874 24.99 49.33 23.16
N ARG A 875 24.51 48.14 22.73
CA ARG A 875 23.86 47.13 23.60
C ARG A 875 24.87 46.28 24.42
N LEU A 876 26.12 46.18 23.99
CA LEU A 876 27.28 45.53 24.62
C LEU A 876 28.05 46.50 25.51
N LYS A 877 27.99 47.82 25.26
CA LYS A 877 28.28 48.82 26.30
C LYS A 877 27.32 48.69 27.49
N GLY A 878 26.13 48.15 27.27
CA GLY A 878 25.20 47.70 28.32
C GLY A 878 25.40 46.25 28.81
N LEU A 879 26.24 45.45 28.14
CA LEU A 879 26.48 44.03 28.46
C LEU A 879 27.98 43.71 28.34
N ALA A 880 28.73 44.00 29.41
CA ALA A 880 30.13 43.64 29.60
C ALA A 880 30.36 42.10 29.56
N THR A 881 30.34 41.45 28.39
CA THR A 881 30.33 39.97 28.33
C THR A 881 31.05 39.25 27.20
N LEU A 882 31.89 39.87 26.34
CA LEU A 882 32.80 39.05 25.51
C LEU A 882 34.00 38.54 26.34
N GLU A 883 34.61 39.41 27.16
CA GLU A 883 35.59 39.00 28.18
C GLU A 883 34.97 38.10 29.26
N MET A 884 33.68 38.28 29.56
CA MET A 884 32.97 37.41 30.51
C MET A 884 32.66 36.02 29.90
N PHE A 885 32.43 35.91 28.58
CA PHE A 885 32.25 34.63 27.87
C PHE A 885 33.55 33.81 27.87
N GLU A 886 34.69 34.45 27.57
CA GLU A 886 36.00 33.79 27.65
C GLU A 886 36.42 33.49 29.10
N CYS A 887 36.09 34.36 30.06
CA CYS A 887 36.39 34.17 31.48
C CYS A 887 35.52 33.07 32.13
N GLN A 888 34.25 32.93 31.72
CA GLN A 888 33.37 31.81 32.12
C GLN A 888 33.82 30.48 31.49
N LEU A 889 34.24 30.47 30.22
CA LEU A 889 34.78 29.28 29.57
C LEU A 889 36.12 28.81 30.16
N LYS A 890 36.98 29.74 30.61
CA LYS A 890 38.23 29.40 31.33
C LYS A 890 37.98 28.86 32.75
N LYS A 891 36.84 29.18 33.38
CA LYS A 891 36.52 28.78 34.77
C LYS A 891 35.80 27.44 34.91
N VAL A 892 35.28 26.83 33.84
CA VAL A 892 34.39 25.66 33.96
C VAL A 892 35.04 24.36 33.47
N ARG A 893 35.71 23.65 34.39
CA ARG A 893 35.87 22.20 34.31
C ARG A 893 34.76 21.54 35.14
N GLY A 894 33.74 20.99 34.48
CA GLY A 894 32.79 20.05 35.11
C GLY A 894 31.40 20.57 35.49
N GLN A 895 30.96 21.75 35.03
CA GLN A 895 29.58 22.24 35.25
C GLN A 895 28.83 22.49 33.93
N ALA A 896 27.49 22.43 33.99
CA ALA A 896 26.59 22.62 32.85
C ALA A 896 26.58 24.09 32.38
N LEU A 897 26.72 24.31 31.08
CA LEU A 897 26.60 25.63 30.46
C LEU A 897 25.12 25.93 30.14
N SER A 898 24.66 27.14 30.45
CA SER A 898 23.32 27.64 30.12
C SER A 898 23.45 29.00 29.46
N PHE A 899 22.74 29.22 28.35
CA PHE A 899 22.74 30.50 27.62
C PHE A 899 21.33 31.08 27.64
N ASP A 900 21.20 32.36 28.00
CA ASP A 900 19.92 33.08 27.91
C ASP A 900 19.88 33.87 26.61
N LEU A 901 19.05 33.41 25.66
CA LEU A 901 18.91 33.98 24.31
C LEU A 901 17.63 34.81 24.16
N THR A 902 16.95 35.13 25.27
CA THR A 902 15.62 35.74 25.26
C THR A 902 15.53 37.14 24.64
N THR A 903 16.66 37.78 24.36
CA THR A 903 16.73 39.13 23.76
C THR A 903 16.85 39.14 22.22
N LEU A 904 17.05 37.98 21.58
CA LEU A 904 17.19 37.84 20.12
C LEU A 904 15.84 37.59 19.43
N SER A 905 15.69 37.97 18.15
CA SER A 905 14.52 37.56 17.34
C SER A 905 14.55 36.05 17.07
N SER A 906 13.44 35.42 16.74
CA SER A 906 13.39 33.94 16.66
C SER A 906 14.25 33.37 15.55
N ALA A 907 14.23 33.96 14.36
CA ALA A 907 15.15 33.58 13.28
C ALA A 907 16.61 33.74 13.73
N GLN A 908 16.94 34.82 14.44
CA GLN A 908 18.27 35.05 15.01
C GLN A 908 18.61 34.05 16.12
N GLN A 909 17.66 33.62 16.94
CA GLN A 909 17.89 32.59 17.97
C GLN A 909 18.27 31.26 17.32
N TYR A 910 17.55 30.79 16.29
CA TYR A 910 17.87 29.50 15.63
C TYR A 910 19.17 29.57 14.84
N GLN A 911 19.41 30.66 14.11
CA GLN A 911 20.65 30.82 13.33
C GLN A 911 21.85 31.00 14.26
N SER A 912 21.74 31.85 15.29
CA SER A 912 22.82 32.05 16.28
C SER A 912 23.06 30.80 17.09
N LEU A 913 22.03 30.03 17.44
CA LEU A 913 22.17 28.78 18.19
C LEU A 913 22.73 27.65 17.31
N SER A 914 22.29 27.53 16.05
CA SER A 914 22.82 26.52 15.11
C SER A 914 24.27 26.82 14.76
N LEU A 915 24.60 28.09 14.50
CA LEU A 915 25.95 28.56 14.24
C LEU A 915 26.82 28.47 15.50
N ALA A 916 26.32 28.87 16.67
CA ALA A 916 27.05 28.73 17.93
C ALA A 916 27.28 27.26 18.30
N LEU A 917 26.29 26.37 18.12
CA LEU A 917 26.49 24.92 18.28
C LEU A 917 27.57 24.45 17.32
N TRP A 918 27.46 24.78 16.03
CA TRP A 918 28.39 24.30 15.02
C TRP A 918 29.81 24.81 15.27
N VAL A 919 29.99 26.10 15.60
CA VAL A 919 31.28 26.72 15.94
C VAL A 919 31.83 26.15 17.25
N LEU A 920 31.03 26.01 18.31
CA LEU A 920 31.45 25.37 19.58
C LEU A 920 31.91 23.94 19.36
N LEU A 921 31.15 23.17 18.58
CA LEU A 921 31.41 21.75 18.36
C LEU A 921 32.62 21.53 17.44
N ARG A 922 32.77 22.35 16.38
CA ARG A 922 33.94 22.35 15.49
C ARG A 922 35.22 22.80 16.19
N ASN A 923 35.18 23.91 16.94
CA ASN A 923 36.35 24.40 17.68
C ASN A 923 36.79 23.44 18.79
N LYS A 924 35.83 22.74 19.43
CA LYS A 924 36.14 21.76 20.48
C LYS A 924 36.63 20.43 19.89
N ALA A 925 36.11 19.98 18.75
CA ALA A 925 36.65 18.83 18.01
C ALA A 925 38.08 19.12 17.49
N ALA A 926 38.34 20.35 17.02
CA ALA A 926 39.65 20.76 16.52
C ALA A 926 40.71 20.97 17.62
N ARG A 927 40.31 21.25 18.88
CA ARG A 927 41.24 21.62 19.98
C ARG A 927 41.33 20.62 21.14
N ALA A 928 40.42 19.64 21.27
CA ALA A 928 40.37 18.82 22.48
C ALA A 928 41.18 17.51 22.39
N LYS A 929 42.26 17.40 23.18
CA LYS A 929 42.85 16.09 23.59
C LYS A 929 41.89 15.26 24.47
N ALA A 930 40.80 15.84 24.99
CA ALA A 930 39.76 15.13 25.73
C ALA A 930 38.40 15.83 25.63
N SER A 931 37.47 15.28 24.86
CA SER A 931 36.06 15.72 24.84
C SER A 931 35.37 15.43 26.19
N PRO A 932 34.43 16.28 26.66
CA PRO A 932 33.72 16.06 27.92
C PRO A 932 32.89 14.76 27.89
N ALA A 933 32.67 14.14 29.05
CA ALA A 933 31.88 12.91 29.15
C ALA A 933 30.41 13.12 28.73
N THR A 934 29.87 14.31 28.98
CA THR A 934 28.52 14.71 28.60
C THR A 934 28.48 16.20 28.22
N LEU A 935 27.66 16.55 27.22
CA LEU A 935 27.31 17.92 26.86
C LEU A 935 25.79 18.04 26.88
N ASP A 936 25.26 18.93 27.72
CA ASP A 936 23.82 19.19 27.83
C ASP A 936 23.49 20.57 27.26
N ILE A 937 22.48 20.64 26.42
CA ILE A 937 21.94 21.86 25.82
C ILE A 937 20.45 21.88 26.13
N LYS A 938 19.94 22.98 26.69
CA LYS A 938 18.51 23.14 26.99
C LYS A 938 17.95 24.33 26.24
N LEU A 939 16.79 24.14 25.61
CA LEU A 939 16.16 25.11 24.73
C LEU A 939 14.75 25.43 25.25
N PRO A 940 14.50 26.63 25.79
CA PRO A 940 13.19 26.99 26.34
C PRO A 940 12.19 27.33 25.23
N LEU A 941 11.59 26.31 24.62
CA LEU A 941 10.54 26.43 23.59
C LEU A 941 9.33 27.27 24.06
N GLY A 942 8.99 27.25 25.35
CA GLY A 942 7.88 28.02 25.91
C GLY A 942 8.02 29.55 25.80
N LYS A 943 9.23 30.06 25.53
CA LYS A 943 9.50 31.50 25.35
C LYS A 943 9.53 31.95 23.87
N MET A 944 9.35 31.04 22.90
CA MET A 944 9.37 31.36 21.46
C MET A 944 8.09 32.10 21.00
N PRO A 945 8.00 32.82 19.88
CA PRO A 945 6.79 33.51 19.43
C PRO A 945 5.66 32.57 19.01
N GLN A 946 4.44 33.09 19.07
CA GLN A 946 3.19 32.34 18.90
C GLN A 946 3.03 31.70 17.50
N GLY A 947 3.59 32.32 16.46
CA GLY A 947 3.63 31.78 15.09
C GLY A 947 4.37 30.44 14.98
N GLU A 948 5.35 30.20 15.85
CA GLU A 948 6.11 28.95 15.91
C GLU A 948 5.70 28.04 17.08
N ARG A 949 5.09 28.58 18.15
CA ARG A 949 4.35 27.76 19.13
C ARG A 949 3.14 27.06 18.51
N SER A 950 2.67 27.51 17.35
CA SER A 950 1.47 27.02 16.67
C SER A 950 1.56 25.57 16.20
N PHE A 951 2.75 24.94 16.21
CA PHE A 951 2.85 23.49 16.10
C PHE A 951 2.11 22.77 17.25
N GLY A 952 1.98 23.39 18.43
CA GLY A 952 1.18 22.89 19.56
C GLY A 952 -0.24 23.47 19.66
N GLY A 953 -0.77 24.10 18.60
CA GLY A 953 -2.08 24.78 18.63
C GLY A 953 -2.80 24.74 17.28
N THR A 954 -3.13 23.55 16.79
CA THR A 954 -3.72 23.28 15.46
C THR A 954 -5.20 23.68 15.31
N GLN A 955 -5.60 24.90 15.69
CA GLN A 955 -7.01 25.33 15.57
C GLN A 955 -7.28 26.73 14.98
N ARG A 956 -6.30 27.55 14.58
CA ARG A 956 -6.60 28.97 14.23
C ARG A 956 -6.00 29.58 12.96
N LEU A 957 -5.35 28.83 12.08
CA LEU A 957 -5.00 29.36 10.75
C LEU A 957 -5.85 28.63 9.70
N GLY A 958 -6.59 29.40 8.90
CA GLY A 958 -7.55 28.97 7.88
C GLY A 958 -6.96 28.19 6.70
N THR A 959 -5.86 27.47 6.91
CA THR A 959 -5.42 26.39 6.02
C THR A 959 -6.38 25.20 6.13
N PRO A 960 -6.68 24.48 5.03
CA PRO A 960 -7.55 23.31 5.05
C PRO A 960 -7.10 22.33 6.13
N ALA A 961 -8.05 21.75 6.86
CA ALA A 961 -7.84 20.89 8.04
C ALA A 961 -7.12 19.54 7.77
N HIS A 962 -6.43 19.42 6.63
CA HIS A 962 -5.85 18.19 6.10
C HIS A 962 -4.58 18.41 5.25
N SER A 963 -3.86 19.52 5.42
CA SER A 963 -2.56 19.70 4.75
C SER A 963 -1.51 18.74 5.32
N LEU A 964 -0.57 18.30 4.47
CA LEU A 964 0.63 17.53 4.85
C LEU A 964 1.38 18.16 6.05
N ARG A 965 1.30 19.50 6.16
CA ARG A 965 1.79 20.33 7.28
C ARG A 965 1.22 19.92 8.65
N GLN A 966 -0.05 19.50 8.72
CA GLN A 966 -0.68 19.03 9.96
C GLN A 966 -0.30 17.58 10.31
N VAL A 967 -0.10 16.71 9.32
CA VAL A 967 0.35 15.31 9.53
C VAL A 967 1.78 15.30 10.09
N VAL A 968 2.67 16.09 9.49
CA VAL A 968 4.05 16.27 9.97
C VAL A 968 4.08 17.00 11.31
N GLY A 969 3.25 18.02 11.50
CA GLY A 969 3.12 18.71 12.80
C GLY A 969 2.66 17.79 13.93
N LYS A 970 1.70 16.90 13.66
CA LYS A 970 1.26 15.89 14.62
C LYS A 970 2.32 14.81 14.90
N TRP A 971 3.05 14.37 13.87
CA TRP A 971 4.18 13.47 14.06
C TRP A 971 5.27 14.09 14.95
N LEU A 972 5.52 15.40 14.80
CA LEU A 972 6.43 16.16 15.67
C LEU A 972 5.91 16.26 17.11
N ASP A 973 4.62 16.52 17.30
CA ASP A 973 4.00 16.49 18.63
C ASP A 973 4.13 15.11 19.29
N ASP A 974 3.85 14.03 18.56
CA ASP A 974 4.01 12.65 19.04
C ASP A 974 5.48 12.30 19.31
N PHE A 975 6.39 12.84 18.49
CA PHE A 975 7.84 12.71 18.65
C PHE A 975 8.35 13.37 19.95
N PHE A 976 7.83 14.55 20.29
CA PHE A 976 8.20 15.28 21.52
C PHE A 976 7.40 14.85 22.77
N GLN A 977 6.21 14.26 22.63
CA GLN A 977 5.41 13.75 23.75
C GLN A 977 5.90 12.40 24.31
N ALA A 978 6.65 11.61 23.54
CA ALA A 978 7.29 10.39 24.04
C ALA A 978 8.42 10.72 25.05
N ARG A 979 8.24 10.33 26.33
CA ARG A 979 9.22 10.56 27.43
C ARG A 979 10.65 10.16 27.02
N SER A 980 11.49 11.16 26.73
CA SER A 980 12.93 11.10 26.39
C SER A 980 13.38 9.95 25.46
N ARG A 981 13.82 10.26 24.24
CA ARG A 981 14.44 9.28 23.34
C ARG A 981 15.97 9.40 23.36
N THR A 982 16.65 8.27 23.33
CA THR A 982 18.11 8.19 23.21
C THR A 982 18.44 7.43 21.95
N TRP A 983 19.10 8.11 21.00
CA TRP A 983 19.63 7.48 19.80
C TRP A 983 21.11 7.19 20.02
N LYS A 984 21.47 5.94 19.80
CA LYS A 984 22.87 5.51 19.79
C LYS A 984 23.52 5.96 18.49
N SER A 985 24.78 6.37 18.54
CA SER A 985 25.56 6.88 17.39
C SER A 985 25.34 6.13 16.05
N PRO A 986 25.38 4.78 15.96
CA PRO A 986 25.20 4.08 14.68
C PRO A 986 23.73 4.02 14.17
N LYS A 987 22.77 4.57 14.92
CA LYS A 987 21.36 4.69 14.50
C LYS A 987 20.92 6.14 14.27
N LEU A 988 21.88 7.08 14.23
CA LEU A 988 21.61 8.50 13.98
C LEU A 988 21.43 8.85 12.50
N ASP A 989 21.81 7.96 11.58
CA ASP A 989 21.75 8.22 10.13
C ASP A 989 20.32 8.42 9.60
N THR A 990 19.38 7.59 10.04
CA THR A 990 17.96 7.69 9.63
C THR A 990 17.30 8.95 10.19
N PRO A 991 17.43 9.30 11.50
CA PRO A 991 16.92 10.57 12.01
C PRO A 991 17.58 11.79 11.37
N ALA A 992 18.90 11.78 11.12
CA ALA A 992 19.62 12.91 10.52
C ALA A 992 19.03 13.26 9.15
N SER A 993 18.89 12.24 8.31
CA SER A 993 18.37 12.36 6.95
C SER A 993 16.92 12.84 6.96
N LEU A 994 16.09 12.28 7.86
CA LEU A 994 14.69 12.68 8.04
C LEU A 994 14.56 14.13 8.52
N PHE A 995 15.35 14.57 9.50
CA PHE A 995 15.32 15.94 9.99
C PHE A 995 15.79 16.94 8.94
N PHE A 996 16.79 16.59 8.15
CA PHE A 996 17.32 17.45 7.08
C PHE A 996 16.31 17.61 5.94
N VAL A 997 15.68 16.50 5.50
CA VAL A 997 14.64 16.52 4.46
C VAL A 997 13.39 17.27 4.95
N CYS A 998 12.92 17.01 6.18
CA CYS A 998 11.81 17.75 6.77
C CYS A 998 12.15 19.23 7.05
N ALA A 999 13.42 19.58 7.20
CA ALA A 999 13.81 20.99 7.29
C ALA A 999 13.77 21.67 5.91
N ASN A 1000 14.25 20.99 4.87
CA ASN A 1000 14.28 21.51 3.49
C ASN A 1000 12.89 21.58 2.84
N LEU A 1001 12.00 20.64 3.13
CA LEU A 1001 10.63 20.65 2.58
C LEU A 1001 9.69 21.68 3.26
N TYR A 1002 10.03 22.16 4.47
CA TYR A 1002 9.09 22.94 5.30
C TYR A 1002 9.66 24.22 5.93
N GLY A 1003 10.94 24.55 5.72
CA GLY A 1003 11.54 25.84 6.11
C GLY A 1003 11.62 26.12 7.61
N SER A 1004 11.59 25.11 8.49
CA SER A 1004 11.52 25.33 9.94
C SER A 1004 12.90 25.32 10.64
N GLY A 1005 13.22 26.42 11.35
CA GLY A 1005 14.49 26.61 12.06
C GLY A 1005 14.78 25.57 13.15
N LEU A 1006 13.73 25.01 13.78
CA LEU A 1006 13.87 23.94 14.77
C LEU A 1006 14.32 22.61 14.16
N MET A 1007 13.84 22.27 12.95
CA MET A 1007 14.23 21.03 12.26
C MET A 1007 15.66 21.12 11.73
N ASN A 1008 16.06 22.30 11.25
CA ASN A 1008 17.47 22.59 10.92
C ASN A 1008 18.38 22.43 12.14
N LEU A 1009 17.98 22.96 13.29
CA LEU A 1009 18.72 22.81 14.54
C LEU A 1009 18.81 21.35 14.99
N MET A 1010 17.75 20.56 14.85
CA MET A 1010 17.76 19.12 15.14
C MET A 1010 18.66 18.35 14.16
N GLY A 1011 18.61 18.67 12.87
CA GLY A 1011 19.50 18.10 11.85
C GLY A 1011 20.97 18.38 12.20
N VAL A 1012 21.32 19.63 12.52
CA VAL A 1012 22.68 20.02 12.93
C VAL A 1012 23.09 19.33 14.23
N ALA A 1013 22.20 19.22 15.22
CA ALA A 1013 22.50 18.52 16.47
C ALA A 1013 22.75 17.02 16.26
N VAL A 1014 21.97 16.37 15.38
CA VAL A 1014 22.14 14.95 15.04
C VAL A 1014 23.44 14.74 14.25
N LEU A 1015 23.73 15.58 13.24
CA LEU A 1015 24.97 15.54 12.47
C LEU A 1015 26.19 15.78 13.36
N ALA A 1016 26.12 16.72 14.30
CA ALA A 1016 27.23 16.98 15.20
C ALA A 1016 27.43 15.85 16.23
N ALA A 1017 26.37 15.18 16.68
CA ALA A 1017 26.49 13.97 17.49
C ALA A 1017 27.18 12.83 16.74
N ARG A 1018 26.82 12.65 15.46
CA ARG A 1018 27.34 11.62 14.56
C ARG A 1018 28.80 11.87 14.17
N ASP A 1019 29.06 12.98 13.47
CA ASP A 1019 30.31 13.21 12.73
C ASP A 1019 31.38 13.91 13.53
N LEU A 1020 30.99 14.81 14.44
CA LEU A 1020 31.95 15.66 15.16
C LEU A 1020 32.34 15.11 16.53
N LEU A 1021 31.43 14.38 17.19
CA LEU A 1021 31.63 14.00 18.60
C LEU A 1021 31.71 12.50 18.86
N SER A 1022 31.23 11.62 17.96
CA SER A 1022 31.07 10.18 18.23
C SER A 1022 30.32 9.91 19.55
N MET A 1023 29.27 10.70 19.83
CA MET A 1023 28.50 10.66 21.08
C MET A 1023 27.08 10.14 20.83
N ASP A 1024 26.49 9.52 21.85
CA ASP A 1024 25.06 9.20 21.86
C ASP A 1024 24.26 10.50 22.09
N LEU A 1025 23.17 10.70 21.35
CA LEU A 1025 22.29 11.87 21.48
C LEU A 1025 20.99 11.47 22.16
N LYS A 1026 20.74 12.06 23.33
CA LYS A 1026 19.49 11.96 24.07
C LYS A 1026 18.71 13.26 23.94
N ILE A 1027 17.52 13.19 23.35
CA ILE A 1027 16.60 14.32 23.25
C ILE A 1027 15.47 14.09 24.24
N ARG A 1028 15.21 15.09 25.08
CA ARG A 1028 14.12 15.07 26.05
C ARG A 1028 13.38 16.40 25.98
N TYR A 1029 12.11 16.34 25.62
CA TYR A 1029 11.23 17.47 25.83
C TYR A 1029 10.63 17.41 27.24
N ASP A 1030 10.78 18.48 28.01
CA ASP A 1030 10.13 18.70 29.29
C ASP A 1030 8.91 19.60 29.05
N SER A 1031 7.76 18.98 28.84
CA SER A 1031 6.51 19.68 28.55
C SER A 1031 6.04 20.58 29.70
N LYS A 1032 6.46 20.33 30.95
CA LYS A 1032 6.11 21.19 32.09
C LYS A 1032 6.89 22.50 32.06
N LYS A 1033 8.11 22.48 31.55
CA LYS A 1033 8.98 23.66 31.42
C LYS A 1033 8.92 24.29 30.03
N GLY A 1034 8.31 23.59 29.06
CA GLY A 1034 8.41 23.93 27.65
C GLY A 1034 9.87 23.93 27.19
N GLU A 1035 10.70 23.00 27.67
CA GLU A 1035 12.15 22.96 27.37
C GLU A 1035 12.53 21.72 26.57
N LEU A 1036 13.28 21.88 25.48
CA LEU A 1036 13.92 20.78 24.76
C LEU A 1036 15.37 20.62 25.20
N ALA A 1037 15.69 19.50 25.84
CA ALA A 1037 17.04 19.16 26.27
C ALA A 1037 17.71 18.19 25.29
N LEU A 1038 18.85 18.59 24.72
CA LEU A 1038 19.74 17.77 23.91
C LEU A 1038 20.96 17.40 24.76
N ARG A 1039 21.15 16.11 25.01
CA ARG A 1039 22.24 15.58 25.82
C ARG A 1039 23.11 14.67 24.97
N PHE A 1040 24.34 15.09 24.71
CA PHE A 1040 25.36 14.30 24.04
C PHE A 1040 26.18 13.56 25.10
N GLN A 1041 26.36 12.25 24.99
CA GLN A 1041 27.11 11.45 25.96
C GLN A 1041 28.18 10.63 25.25
N LYS A 1042 29.40 10.60 25.80
CA LYS A 1042 30.41 9.64 25.32
C LYS A 1042 29.88 8.23 25.52
N LYS A 1043 30.11 7.38 24.53
CA LYS A 1043 29.94 5.93 24.65
C LYS A 1043 30.69 5.49 25.90
N HIS A 1044 29.98 5.06 26.94
CA HIS A 1044 30.65 4.36 28.03
C HIS A 1044 31.30 3.15 27.36
N SER A 1045 32.64 3.09 27.35
CA SER A 1045 33.33 1.85 27.09
C SER A 1045 32.74 0.88 28.12
N ALA A 1046 31.97 -0.10 27.65
CA ALA A 1046 31.56 -1.18 28.51
C ALA A 1046 32.85 -1.68 29.13
N LYS A 1047 33.01 -1.54 30.46
CA LYS A 1047 34.17 -2.13 31.16
C LYS A 1047 34.26 -3.55 30.60
N PRO A 1048 35.40 -3.96 30.01
CA PRO A 1048 35.54 -5.34 29.56
C PRO A 1048 35.11 -6.19 30.74
N ARG A 1049 34.08 -7.04 30.54
CA ARG A 1049 33.62 -7.95 31.58
C ARG A 1049 34.88 -8.69 32.02
N ARG A 1050 35.40 -8.37 33.22
CA ARG A 1050 36.39 -9.20 33.88
C ARG A 1050 35.71 -10.55 34.01
N SER A 1051 36.16 -11.52 33.23
CA SER A 1051 35.83 -12.92 33.42
C SER A 1051 36.21 -13.26 34.86
N LYS A 1052 35.21 -13.42 35.72
CA LYS A 1052 35.41 -13.95 37.07
C LYS A 1052 35.21 -15.45 37.01
N ASN A 1053 36.35 -16.12 37.00
CA ASN A 1053 36.70 -17.45 37.50
C ASN A 1053 36.45 -18.70 36.65
N SER A 1054 37.40 -19.62 36.88
CA SER A 1054 37.61 -21.01 36.48
C SER A 1054 37.97 -21.24 35.02
#